data_AF-A0A367L7Z1-F1
#
_entry.id   AF-A0A367L7Z1-F1
#
_cell.length_a   1.000
_cell.length_b   1.000
_cell.length_c   1.000
_cell.angle_alpha   90.00
_cell.angle_beta   90.00
_cell.angle_gamma   90.00
#
_symmetry.space_group_name_H-M   'P 1'
#
loop_
_entity.id
_entity.type
_entity.pdbx_description
1 polymer ?
#
loop_
_entity_poly.entity_id
_entity_poly.type
_entity_poly.pdbx_seq_one_letter_code
_entity_poly.pdbx_strand_id
1 'polypeptide(L)'
;MALKTLWARLRRRPWPWSSRLGDARTAMLQLLGFASWIPLMIWFNLHVAELTLIDGPSMHPLLNSDWDTTLRRDLVLNHKWNPLNGLKRGMVVTLSPYDPESVLVKRVVALPGDVVQTKPPYQFPLQRVPQGHVWVEGDGAPGTSRDSNTFGPVSMRLLTGRVTHIVYPFQKFGRLPWWERERPLTSHQYRRRCIQIRDGLRLDLTTFIYDTPALTCHRCQHTMKLITTSFLLHTATAWARLFTSPADSFVRDLSPLLSEGATVLLSSSAAAAPLLKRNASPRISPGYVAVVEIKYANRHGMPFLAVSGGHGWLSTLNRLQGGIQINMRKMNHTRLNADGKTANVGGGTLQREITAALFAEGKRAVMSVCECVSAIGPLLGGGHSLLQARHGFAADNLVSARVVLADGSVVTASAKEEADLFWGIRGAGHNFGIVTSFDVKAYDAQGRWAITRLVFTHDKLEELVETWNKLEDRYEDRGLLTLWGQIQRQEQVDRRHPVIHLRILSEGDAPVINEFKEAFRRLRPTRDSTVEGLSWGQVHASGTEAKSCDINQNMMGFPSSFRRWDAAALRRAFDLLSELTADATFASSRILLQSYGNKGVRDVPDSANAVAPEERRYNLLLAATLTWRGEDQVKLAKARDFGNRMQNVTTGADGLHHSYLNYAQGHEAVEEVYGRDWGRIGRLRGLKRRFDPLNRFGFYMPL
;
A
#
# COMPACT_ATOMS: atom_id res chain seq x y z
N MET A 1 73.31 -4.30 31.34
CA MET A 1 71.85 -4.41 31.25
C MET A 1 71.37 -3.56 30.08
N ALA A 2 70.88 -4.19 29.01
CA ALA A 2 70.29 -3.51 27.85
C ALA A 2 69.26 -4.44 27.21
N LEU A 3 67.98 -4.06 27.24
CA LEU A 3 66.88 -4.78 26.61
C LEU A 3 66.85 -4.43 25.12
N LYS A 4 67.30 -5.38 24.30
CA LYS A 4 67.27 -5.27 22.84
C LYS A 4 65.92 -5.71 22.30
N THR A 5 65.30 -4.84 21.54
CA THR A 5 64.03 -5.06 20.82
C THR A 5 64.14 -6.20 19.81
N LEU A 6 63.05 -6.95 19.65
CA LEU A 6 62.90 -8.18 18.87
C LEU A 6 63.42 -8.09 17.41
N TRP A 7 63.50 -6.89 16.85
CA TRP A 7 63.98 -6.60 15.50
C TRP A 7 65.52 -6.64 15.33
N ALA A 8 66.29 -6.64 16.43
CA ALA A 8 67.75 -6.70 16.39
C ALA A 8 68.32 -8.13 16.23
N ARG A 9 67.48 -9.17 16.19
CA ARG A 9 67.90 -10.57 16.02
C ARG A 9 67.87 -11.08 14.57
N LEU A 10 67.35 -10.30 13.62
CA LEU A 10 67.18 -10.76 12.22
C LEU A 10 68.22 -10.21 11.23
N ARG A 11 69.28 -9.55 11.69
CA ARG A 11 70.42 -9.14 10.84
C ARG A 11 71.74 -9.61 11.42
N ARG A 12 72.24 -10.76 10.93
CA ARG A 12 73.68 -11.06 10.67
C ARG A 12 73.87 -12.52 10.20
N ARG A 13 73.92 -12.74 8.88
CA ARG A 13 75.10 -13.22 8.12
C ARG A 13 74.74 -13.33 6.63
N PRO A 14 75.68 -13.01 5.72
CA PRO A 14 75.42 -12.94 4.29
C PRO A 14 75.58 -14.31 3.65
N TRP A 15 74.73 -14.65 2.69
CA TRP A 15 74.99 -15.69 1.69
C TRP A 15 74.93 -15.04 0.31
N PRO A 16 75.99 -15.17 -0.51
CA PRO A 16 76.05 -14.52 -1.82
C PRO A 16 75.14 -15.27 -2.80
N TRP A 17 74.77 -14.61 -3.90
CA TRP A 17 73.84 -15.03 -4.96
C TRP A 17 72.37 -14.64 -4.74
N SER A 18 72.01 -13.45 -5.21
CA SER A 18 71.02 -13.29 -6.28
C SER A 18 70.64 -11.81 -6.44
N SER A 19 71.40 -11.12 -7.29
CA SER A 19 71.18 -9.76 -7.76
C SER A 19 69.96 -9.60 -8.69
N ARG A 20 68.86 -10.32 -8.43
CA ARG A 20 67.58 -10.19 -9.17
C ARG A 20 66.32 -10.27 -8.31
N LEU A 21 66.42 -10.47 -7.00
CA LEU A 21 65.27 -10.56 -6.06
C LEU A 21 65.07 -9.30 -5.20
N GLY A 22 65.99 -8.34 -5.24
CA GLY A 22 65.88 -7.07 -4.53
C GLY A 22 64.68 -6.24 -4.99
N ASP A 23 64.44 -6.17 -6.29
CA ASP A 23 63.31 -5.41 -6.85
C ASP A 23 61.97 -6.10 -6.61
N ALA A 24 61.88 -7.43 -6.80
CA ALA A 24 60.62 -8.16 -6.60
C ALA A 24 60.17 -8.17 -5.14
N ARG A 25 61.11 -8.31 -4.18
CA ARG A 25 60.78 -8.32 -2.74
C ARG A 25 60.42 -6.92 -2.23
N THR A 26 61.07 -5.89 -2.76
CA THR A 26 60.75 -4.48 -2.44
C THR A 26 59.41 -4.08 -3.07
N ALA A 27 59.16 -4.47 -4.32
CA ALA A 27 57.86 -4.28 -4.99
C ALA A 27 56.73 -5.04 -4.28
N MET A 28 56.97 -6.27 -3.81
CA MET A 28 55.99 -7.04 -3.04
C MET A 28 55.68 -6.38 -1.69
N LEU A 29 56.68 -5.86 -0.98
CA LEU A 29 56.46 -5.12 0.27
C LEU A 29 55.75 -3.79 0.04
N GLN A 30 56.04 -3.09 -1.06
CA GLN A 30 55.30 -1.89 -1.46
C GLN A 30 53.86 -2.22 -1.84
N LEU A 31 53.62 -3.29 -2.61
CA LEU A 31 52.27 -3.76 -2.96
C LEU A 31 51.47 -4.21 -1.75
N LEU A 32 52.08 -4.91 -0.79
CA LEU A 32 51.45 -5.24 0.49
C LEU A 32 51.15 -3.99 1.32
N GLY A 33 52.05 -2.99 1.29
CA GLY A 33 51.82 -1.66 1.82
C GLY A 33 50.58 -1.03 1.19
N PHE A 34 50.52 -0.87 -0.14
CA PHE A 34 49.37 -0.32 -0.86
C PHE A 34 48.08 -1.11 -0.60
N ALA A 35 48.14 -2.44 -0.58
CA ALA A 35 47.00 -3.31 -0.32
C ALA A 35 46.43 -3.09 1.10
N SER A 36 47.28 -2.80 2.09
CA SER A 36 46.83 -2.48 3.45
C SER A 36 46.06 -1.16 3.55
N TRP A 37 46.25 -0.24 2.59
CA TRP A 37 45.47 0.99 2.50
C TRP A 37 44.12 0.81 1.81
N ILE A 38 43.90 -0.27 1.04
CA ILE A 38 42.65 -0.50 0.31
C ILE A 38 41.42 -0.53 1.23
N PRO A 39 41.40 -1.28 2.36
CA PRO A 39 40.25 -1.27 3.26
C PRO A 39 39.97 0.11 3.87
N LEU A 40 41.04 0.88 4.16
CA LEU A 40 40.92 2.23 4.69
C LEU A 40 40.33 3.18 3.64
N MET A 41 40.78 3.08 2.37
CA MET A 41 40.23 3.85 1.26
C MET A 41 38.77 3.49 0.96
N ILE A 42 38.42 2.20 1.00
CA ILE A 42 37.03 1.74 0.84
C ILE A 42 36.16 2.29 1.97
N TRP A 43 36.59 2.16 3.23
CA TRP A 43 35.86 2.71 4.37
C TRP A 43 35.66 4.22 4.26
N PHE A 44 36.73 4.94 3.89
CA PHE A 44 36.68 6.39 3.68
C PHE A 44 35.70 6.75 2.56
N ASN A 45 35.71 6.04 1.44
CA ASN A 45 34.81 6.27 0.32
C ASN A 45 33.35 5.99 0.67
N LEU A 46 33.10 4.92 1.44
CA LEU A 46 31.76 4.53 1.84
C LEU A 46 31.16 5.43 2.92
N HIS A 47 31.97 6.03 3.79
CA HIS A 47 31.46 6.69 5.01
C HIS A 47 31.87 8.15 5.17
N VAL A 48 32.93 8.61 4.51
CA VAL A 48 33.46 9.96 4.68
C VAL A 48 33.22 10.81 3.45
N ALA A 49 33.80 10.46 2.31
CA ALA A 49 33.62 11.20 1.06
C ALA A 49 33.93 10.36 -0.19
N GLU A 50 33.18 10.60 -1.26
CA GLU A 50 33.31 9.90 -2.55
C GLU A 50 33.40 10.91 -3.70
N LEU A 51 34.13 10.56 -4.75
CA LEU A 51 34.09 11.25 -6.04
C LEU A 51 32.96 10.65 -6.88
N THR A 52 31.92 11.44 -7.17
CA THR A 52 30.72 10.99 -7.87
C THR A 52 30.64 11.65 -9.24
N LEU A 53 30.44 10.86 -10.29
CA LEU A 53 30.16 11.37 -11.63
C LEU A 53 28.67 11.73 -11.74
N ILE A 54 28.39 12.95 -12.18
CA ILE A 54 27.04 13.44 -12.41
C ILE A 54 26.63 13.11 -13.85
N ASP A 55 25.48 12.47 -13.99
CA ASP A 55 24.91 12.10 -15.28
C ASP A 55 23.45 12.60 -15.39
N GLY A 56 23.07 13.03 -16.59
CA GLY A 56 21.72 13.49 -16.90
C GLY A 56 21.42 14.99 -16.63
N PRO A 57 20.19 15.42 -16.93
CA PRO A 57 19.79 16.85 -17.00
C PRO A 57 19.35 17.44 -15.66
N SER A 58 19.26 16.63 -14.60
CA SER A 58 18.54 17.00 -13.37
C SER A 58 19.09 18.25 -12.69
N MET A 59 20.39 18.47 -12.72
CA MET A 59 21.05 19.57 -12.02
C MET A 59 21.55 20.65 -12.98
N HIS A 60 21.12 20.61 -14.25
CA HIS A 60 21.43 21.62 -15.24
C HIS A 60 20.73 22.96 -14.89
N PRO A 61 21.39 24.13 -15.00
CA PRO A 61 22.74 24.35 -15.53
C PRO A 61 23.86 24.29 -14.47
N LEU A 62 23.54 24.13 -13.19
CA LEU A 62 24.53 24.18 -12.09
C LEU A 62 25.60 23.08 -12.24
N LEU A 63 25.15 21.84 -12.45
CA LEU A 63 25.99 20.68 -12.71
C LEU A 63 25.59 20.09 -14.05
N ASN A 64 26.59 19.62 -14.79
CA ASN A 64 26.44 19.03 -16.12
C ASN A 64 25.79 20.03 -17.12
N SER A 65 26.41 21.21 -17.26
CA SER A 65 25.88 22.31 -18.10
C SER A 65 25.74 21.94 -19.57
N ASP A 66 26.56 21.02 -20.06
CA ASP A 66 26.69 20.69 -21.48
C ASP A 66 26.17 19.26 -21.74
N TRP A 67 25.21 18.80 -20.92
CA TRP A 67 24.72 17.42 -20.88
C TRP A 67 24.10 16.92 -22.19
N ASP A 68 23.57 17.84 -23.00
CA ASP A 68 22.90 17.59 -24.28
C ASP A 68 23.83 17.77 -25.49
N THR A 69 24.96 18.45 -25.31
CA THR A 69 25.91 18.80 -26.38
C THR A 69 27.18 17.97 -26.35
N THR A 70 27.57 17.41 -25.19
CA THR A 70 28.80 16.65 -25.03
C THR A 70 28.61 15.40 -24.15
N LEU A 71 29.51 14.42 -24.28
CA LEU A 71 29.60 13.28 -23.36
C LEU A 71 30.35 13.62 -22.05
N ARG A 72 30.68 14.90 -21.83
CA ARG A 72 31.43 15.34 -20.66
C ARG A 72 30.53 15.30 -19.44
N ARG A 73 31.05 14.76 -18.33
CA ARG A 73 30.36 14.66 -17.05
C ARG A 73 31.09 15.45 -15.98
N ASP A 74 30.33 16.12 -15.12
CA ASP A 74 30.90 16.79 -13.96
C ASP A 74 31.25 15.74 -12.89
N LEU A 75 32.49 15.74 -12.41
CA LEU A 75 32.93 14.95 -11.27
C LEU A 75 32.83 15.82 -10.02
N VAL A 76 32.12 15.37 -9.00
CA VAL A 76 31.88 16.14 -7.78
C VAL A 76 32.35 15.41 -6.53
N LEU A 77 32.69 16.17 -5.48
CA LEU A 77 33.00 15.62 -4.16
C LEU A 77 31.73 15.51 -3.32
N ASN A 78 31.27 14.28 -3.12
CA ASN A 78 30.15 13.94 -2.27
C ASN A 78 30.61 13.64 -0.84
N HIS A 79 30.31 14.55 0.10
CA HIS A 79 30.65 14.42 1.51
C HIS A 79 29.55 13.64 2.27
N LYS A 80 29.86 12.42 2.69
CA LYS A 80 28.94 11.46 3.32
C LYS A 80 28.96 11.50 4.85
N TRP A 81 30.00 12.07 5.46
CA TRP A 81 30.07 12.17 6.91
C TRP A 81 29.01 13.15 7.45
N ASN A 82 28.07 12.64 8.27
CA ASN A 82 27.01 13.42 8.91
C ASN A 82 26.32 14.43 7.97
N PRO A 83 25.60 13.96 6.94
CA PRO A 83 25.07 14.80 5.87
C PRO A 83 23.96 15.76 6.36
N LEU A 84 23.38 15.50 7.53
CA LEU A 84 22.32 16.29 8.14
C LEU A 84 22.84 17.53 8.86
N ASN A 85 24.10 17.52 9.28
CA ASN A 85 24.65 18.58 10.10
C ASN A 85 24.76 19.90 9.32
N GLY A 86 24.03 20.91 9.77
CA GLY A 86 24.02 22.23 9.13
C GLY A 86 23.36 22.23 7.75
N LEU A 87 22.41 21.32 7.50
CA LEU A 87 21.64 21.32 6.26
C LEU A 87 20.86 22.63 6.11
N LYS A 88 21.00 23.30 4.97
CA LYS A 88 20.33 24.57 4.65
C LYS A 88 19.60 24.46 3.31
N ARG A 89 18.60 25.33 3.12
CA ARG A 89 18.00 25.55 1.79
C ARG A 89 19.09 25.94 0.79
N GLY A 90 18.91 25.56 -0.46
CA GLY A 90 19.87 25.77 -1.54
C GLY A 90 20.94 24.68 -1.64
N MET A 91 21.29 23.97 -0.56
CA MET A 91 22.32 22.92 -0.59
C MET A 91 21.98 21.80 -1.56
N VAL A 92 23.00 21.23 -2.20
CA VAL A 92 22.87 20.07 -3.09
C VAL A 92 23.21 18.80 -2.33
N VAL A 93 22.30 17.84 -2.35
CA VAL A 93 22.34 16.60 -1.59
C VAL A 93 22.27 15.39 -2.52
N THR A 94 22.85 14.29 -2.06
CA THR A 94 22.68 12.98 -2.70
C THR A 94 21.68 12.15 -1.91
N LEU A 95 20.81 11.40 -2.59
CA LEU A 95 19.78 10.56 -1.97
C LEU A 95 19.42 9.38 -2.86
N SER A 96 18.97 8.29 -2.24
CA SER A 96 18.57 7.06 -2.95
C SER A 96 17.14 6.66 -2.53
N PRO A 97 16.09 7.31 -3.06
CA PRO A 97 14.73 7.12 -2.57
C PRO A 97 14.03 5.83 -3.05
N TYR A 98 14.55 5.17 -4.10
CA TYR A 98 13.91 4.00 -4.72
C TYR A 98 14.78 2.76 -4.77
N ASP A 99 16.06 2.93 -5.11
CA ASP A 99 17.02 1.84 -5.30
C ASP A 99 18.35 2.24 -4.64
N PRO A 100 18.91 1.44 -3.71
CA PRO A 100 20.19 1.72 -3.07
C PRO A 100 21.36 1.78 -4.06
N GLU A 101 21.25 1.17 -5.24
CA GLU A 101 22.26 1.23 -6.31
C GLU A 101 22.13 2.52 -7.15
N SER A 102 21.01 3.25 -7.02
CA SER A 102 20.78 4.52 -7.73
C SER A 102 20.90 5.72 -6.79
N VAL A 103 21.84 6.62 -7.07
CA VAL A 103 22.04 7.85 -6.28
C VAL A 103 21.55 9.04 -7.10
N LEU A 104 20.50 9.70 -6.63
CA LEU A 104 20.01 10.95 -7.17
C LEU A 104 20.78 12.12 -6.56
N VAL A 105 20.96 13.18 -7.35
CA VAL A 105 21.52 14.46 -6.88
C VAL A 105 20.45 15.53 -7.06
N LYS A 106 20.08 16.20 -5.96
CA LYS A 106 18.98 17.19 -5.93
C LYS A 106 19.32 18.37 -5.04
N ARG A 107 18.64 19.49 -5.25
CA ARG A 107 18.73 20.69 -4.42
C ARG A 107 17.67 20.68 -3.33
N VAL A 108 18.05 21.05 -2.11
CA VAL A 108 17.10 21.29 -1.01
C VAL A 108 16.38 22.61 -1.24
N VAL A 109 15.08 22.56 -1.49
CA VAL A 109 14.22 23.74 -1.69
C VAL A 109 13.55 24.17 -0.38
N ALA A 110 13.14 23.21 0.44
CA ALA A 110 12.46 23.48 1.71
C ALA A 110 12.87 22.48 2.81
N LEU A 111 12.92 22.97 4.05
CA LEU A 111 13.31 22.28 5.28
C LEU A 111 12.06 21.89 6.11
N PRO A 112 12.20 21.08 7.17
CA PRO A 112 11.09 20.73 8.05
C PRO A 112 10.27 21.94 8.52
N GLY A 113 8.95 21.91 8.30
CA GLY A 113 8.01 22.95 8.69
C GLY A 113 7.78 24.05 7.64
N ASP A 114 8.61 24.12 6.60
CA ASP A 114 8.44 25.09 5.51
C ASP A 114 7.22 24.78 4.65
N VAL A 115 6.73 25.77 3.90
CA VAL A 115 5.70 25.58 2.88
C VAL A 115 6.31 25.87 1.52
N VAL A 116 6.14 24.93 0.59
CA VAL A 116 6.66 25.02 -0.78
C VAL A 116 5.51 25.06 -1.78
N GLN A 117 5.68 25.88 -2.82
CA GLN A 117 4.82 25.83 -4.00
C GLN A 117 5.29 24.69 -4.88
N THR A 118 4.40 23.75 -5.14
CA THR A 118 4.74 22.54 -5.87
C THR A 118 4.57 22.77 -7.38
N LYS A 119 5.17 21.89 -8.16
CA LYS A 119 5.10 21.85 -9.62
C LYS A 119 4.37 20.56 -10.04
N PRO A 120 3.70 20.55 -11.20
CA PRO A 120 3.22 19.30 -11.78
C PRO A 120 4.36 18.27 -11.90
N PRO A 121 4.14 16.98 -11.62
CA PRO A 121 2.84 16.31 -11.46
C PRO A 121 2.27 16.28 -10.03
N TYR A 122 2.82 17.07 -9.10
CA TYR A 122 2.35 17.04 -7.71
C TYR A 122 0.92 17.57 -7.59
N GLN A 123 0.08 16.86 -6.83
CA GLN A 123 -1.38 17.05 -6.82
C GLN A 123 -1.82 18.33 -6.08
N PHE A 124 -1.04 18.79 -5.10
CA PHE A 124 -1.41 19.93 -4.26
C PHE A 124 -0.57 21.15 -4.62
N PRO A 125 -1.15 22.33 -4.90
CA PRO A 125 -0.39 23.52 -5.31
C PRO A 125 0.58 24.02 -4.23
N LEU A 126 0.33 23.69 -2.97
CA LEU A 126 1.18 23.99 -1.83
C LEU A 126 1.37 22.74 -0.98
N GLN A 127 2.58 22.51 -0.49
CA GLN A 127 2.91 21.44 0.44
C GLN A 127 3.63 22.01 1.66
N ARG A 128 3.14 21.73 2.87
CA ARG A 128 3.90 21.93 4.10
C ARG A 128 4.84 20.74 4.31
N VAL A 129 6.14 20.98 4.39
CA VAL A 129 7.14 19.93 4.61
C VAL A 129 6.99 19.38 6.04
N PRO A 130 6.72 18.08 6.22
CA PRO A 130 6.59 17.48 7.56
C PRO A 130 7.88 17.58 8.39
N GLN A 131 7.75 17.43 9.70
CA GLN A 131 8.93 17.34 10.56
C GLN A 131 9.82 16.15 10.17
N GLY A 132 11.14 16.34 10.21
CA GLY A 132 12.13 15.35 9.79
C GLY A 132 12.21 15.07 8.27
N HIS A 133 11.53 15.87 7.44
CA HIS A 133 11.53 15.75 5.98
C HIS A 133 12.10 17.00 5.31
N VAL A 134 12.57 16.84 4.07
CA VAL A 134 13.01 17.93 3.19
C VAL A 134 12.28 17.84 1.86
N TRP A 135 12.08 18.99 1.23
CA TRP A 135 11.64 19.06 -0.16
C TRP A 135 12.84 19.29 -1.05
N VAL A 136 13.05 18.40 -2.02
CA VAL A 136 14.20 18.44 -2.92
C VAL A 136 13.75 18.50 -4.37
N GLU A 137 14.41 19.32 -5.19
CA GLU A 137 14.08 19.50 -6.61
C GLU A 137 15.33 19.44 -7.49
N GLY A 138 15.14 19.09 -8.76
CA GLY A 138 16.16 19.31 -9.79
C GLY A 138 16.22 20.79 -10.20
N ASP A 139 17.37 21.22 -10.72
CA ASP A 139 17.55 22.55 -11.30
C ASP A 139 17.08 22.66 -12.77
N GLY A 140 16.92 21.50 -13.44
CA GLY A 140 16.55 21.40 -14.84
C GLY A 140 15.10 21.83 -15.15
N ALA A 141 14.77 21.84 -16.45
CA ALA A 141 13.42 22.19 -16.91
C ALA A 141 12.32 21.26 -16.33
N PRO A 142 11.07 21.73 -16.17
CA PRO A 142 9.97 20.89 -15.68
C PRO A 142 9.86 19.59 -16.48
N GLY A 143 9.73 18.45 -15.79
CA GLY A 143 9.63 17.13 -16.40
C GLY A 143 10.96 16.42 -16.71
N THR A 144 12.11 17.09 -16.58
CA THR A 144 13.43 16.46 -16.82
C THR A 144 14.04 15.84 -15.56
N SER A 145 13.41 16.03 -14.40
CA SER A 145 13.87 15.55 -13.10
C SER A 145 12.77 14.79 -12.38
N ARG A 146 13.09 13.59 -11.88
CA ARG A 146 12.30 12.94 -10.81
C ARG A 146 12.73 13.49 -9.46
N ASP A 147 11.86 14.22 -8.80
CA ASP A 147 12.15 14.89 -7.52
C ASP A 147 10.92 14.96 -6.59
N SER A 148 10.93 15.81 -5.56
CA SER A 148 9.80 15.90 -4.61
C SER A 148 8.46 16.25 -5.27
N ASN A 149 8.45 16.84 -6.47
CA ASN A 149 7.21 17.01 -7.22
C ASN A 149 6.65 15.68 -7.77
N THR A 150 7.47 14.63 -7.83
CA THR A 150 7.10 13.27 -8.21
C THR A 150 6.77 12.39 -7.00
N PHE A 151 7.57 12.47 -5.93
CA PHE A 151 7.47 11.56 -4.78
C PHE A 151 7.10 12.21 -3.44
N GLY A 152 6.95 13.53 -3.39
CA GLY A 152 6.62 14.28 -2.19
C GLY A 152 7.82 14.57 -1.28
N PRO A 153 7.55 14.93 -0.01
CA PRO A 153 8.61 15.22 0.97
C PRO A 153 9.47 13.98 1.23
N VAL A 154 10.80 14.16 1.28
CA VAL A 154 11.76 13.08 1.50
C VAL A 154 12.22 13.07 2.93
N SER A 155 12.24 11.90 3.56
CA SER A 155 12.84 11.73 4.90
C SER A 155 14.31 12.14 4.87
N MET A 156 14.72 12.99 5.81
CA MET A 156 16.12 13.42 5.93
C MET A 156 17.09 12.24 6.06
N ARG A 157 16.64 11.09 6.60
CA ARG A 157 17.48 9.89 6.75
C ARG A 157 17.84 9.20 5.44
N LEU A 158 17.19 9.56 4.33
CA LEU A 158 17.52 9.06 3.00
C LEU A 158 18.62 9.87 2.31
N LEU A 159 19.10 10.95 2.92
CA LEU A 159 20.22 11.73 2.41
C LEU A 159 21.52 10.95 2.65
N THR A 160 22.18 10.55 1.57
CA THR A 160 23.42 9.76 1.59
C THR A 160 24.67 10.64 1.66
N GLY A 161 24.56 11.93 1.31
CA GLY A 161 25.70 12.84 1.25
C GLY A 161 25.33 14.26 0.81
N ARG A 162 26.32 15.14 0.83
CA ARG A 162 26.23 16.53 0.36
C ARG A 162 27.28 16.79 -0.71
N VAL A 163 26.86 17.38 -1.82
CA VAL A 163 27.79 17.79 -2.87
C VAL A 163 28.44 19.11 -2.45
N THR A 164 29.75 19.09 -2.24
CA THR A 164 30.48 20.24 -1.67
C THR A 164 31.37 20.96 -2.68
N HIS A 165 31.97 20.23 -3.61
CA HIS A 165 32.93 20.76 -4.59
C HIS A 165 32.73 20.13 -5.96
N ILE A 166 33.02 20.88 -7.01
CA ILE A 166 33.22 20.37 -8.36
C ILE A 166 34.72 20.10 -8.51
N VAL A 167 35.07 18.89 -8.94
CA VAL A 167 36.45 18.41 -9.09
C VAL A 167 36.87 18.43 -10.57
N TYR A 168 35.95 18.14 -11.48
CA TYR A 168 36.15 18.26 -12.92
C TYR A 168 34.82 18.68 -13.56
N PRO A 169 34.77 19.58 -14.56
CA PRO A 169 35.84 20.28 -15.29
C PRO A 169 36.81 21.08 -14.42
N PHE A 170 38.10 21.12 -14.76
CA PHE A 170 39.07 21.98 -14.05
C PHE A 170 38.71 23.48 -14.11
N GLN A 171 38.01 23.91 -15.15
CA GLN A 171 37.51 25.28 -15.30
C GLN A 171 36.43 25.66 -14.27
N LYS A 172 35.70 24.66 -13.74
CA LYS A 172 34.68 24.81 -12.69
C LYS A 172 35.17 24.32 -11.34
N PHE A 173 36.47 23.97 -11.22
CA PHE A 173 37.02 23.41 -10.00
C PHE A 173 36.85 24.39 -8.84
N GLY A 174 36.25 23.90 -7.75
CA GLY A 174 36.04 24.74 -6.57
C GLY A 174 34.82 24.33 -5.77
N ARG A 175 34.52 25.12 -4.74
CA ARG A 175 33.36 24.93 -3.87
C ARG A 175 32.08 25.19 -4.67
N LEU A 176 31.10 24.30 -4.53
CA LEU A 176 29.82 24.43 -5.21
C LEU A 176 29.06 25.65 -4.66
N PRO A 177 28.75 26.68 -5.49
CA PRO A 177 28.12 27.91 -5.04
C PRO A 177 26.61 27.74 -4.88
N TRP A 178 26.20 26.88 -3.96
CA TRP A 178 24.80 26.53 -3.78
C TRP A 178 23.93 27.69 -3.24
N TRP A 179 24.55 28.77 -2.74
CA TRP A 179 23.90 29.98 -2.21
C TRP A 179 23.54 31.03 -3.27
N GLU A 180 24.04 30.91 -4.51
CA GLU A 180 23.84 31.94 -5.55
C GLU A 180 22.44 31.93 -6.19
N ARG A 181 21.61 30.93 -5.88
CA ARG A 181 20.23 30.80 -6.38
C ARG A 181 19.22 31.00 -5.22
N GLU A 182 19.01 32.25 -4.80
CA GLU A 182 17.88 32.62 -3.93
C GLU A 182 16.75 33.26 -4.73
N ARG A 183 15.54 32.66 -4.65
CA ARG A 183 14.24 33.35 -4.44
C ARG A 183 13.10 32.31 -4.40
N PRO A 184 12.39 32.20 -3.26
CA PRO A 184 11.01 32.67 -3.27
C PRO A 184 10.62 33.51 -2.03
N LEU A 185 9.46 34.15 -2.18
CA LEU A 185 8.89 35.30 -1.46
C LEU A 185 8.99 35.27 0.08
N THR A 186 9.29 36.43 0.67
CA THR A 186 9.22 36.63 2.13
C THR A 186 7.78 36.59 2.64
N SER A 187 7.59 36.30 3.92
CA SER A 187 6.28 36.29 4.61
C SER A 187 5.48 37.60 4.43
N HIS A 188 6.14 38.70 4.10
CA HIS A 188 5.52 39.98 3.75
C HIS A 188 4.90 39.98 2.33
N GLN A 189 5.57 39.36 1.36
CA GLN A 189 5.08 39.22 -0.02
C GLN A 189 3.94 38.18 -0.13
N TYR A 190 3.91 37.19 0.77
CA TYR A 190 2.77 36.27 0.93
C TYR A 190 1.47 36.99 1.34
N ARG A 191 1.54 37.97 2.27
CA ARG A 191 0.36 38.74 2.70
C ARG A 191 -0.26 39.56 1.57
N ARG A 192 0.54 40.18 0.70
CA ARG A 192 0.01 40.99 -0.42
C ARG A 192 -0.76 40.18 -1.46
N ARG A 193 -0.36 38.93 -1.74
CA ARG A 193 -1.07 38.06 -2.69
C ARG A 193 -2.33 37.42 -2.11
N CYS A 194 -2.35 37.12 -0.82
CA CYS A 194 -3.59 36.71 -0.14
C CYS A 194 -4.61 37.84 -0.05
N ILE A 195 -4.18 39.11 0.01
CA ILE A 195 -5.08 40.28 0.01
C ILE A 195 -5.84 40.41 -1.33
N GLN A 196 -5.21 40.14 -2.48
CA GLN A 196 -5.90 40.16 -3.79
C GLN A 196 -6.95 39.05 -3.98
N ILE A 197 -6.91 37.99 -3.17
CA ILE A 197 -7.91 36.91 -3.17
C ILE A 197 -8.99 37.17 -2.09
N ARG A 198 -8.82 38.22 -1.27
CA ARG A 198 -9.65 38.58 -0.11
C ARG A 198 -10.56 39.80 -0.32
N ASP A 199 -10.74 40.28 -1.54
CA ASP A 199 -11.77 41.28 -1.85
C ASP A 199 -13.19 40.68 -1.96
N GLY A 200 -13.33 39.36 -1.82
CA GLY A 200 -14.63 38.67 -1.92
C GLY A 200 -15.38 38.39 -0.62
N LEU A 201 -14.75 38.42 0.56
CA LEU A 201 -15.46 38.14 1.82
C LEU A 201 -14.76 38.83 3.01
N ARG A 202 -15.37 39.94 3.46
CA ARG A 202 -15.11 40.57 4.76
C ARG A 202 -15.59 39.66 5.88
N LEU A 203 -14.72 39.42 6.87
CA LEU A 203 -15.09 39.38 8.28
C LEU A 203 -13.83 39.66 9.11
N ASP A 204 -13.92 40.74 9.87
CA ASP A 204 -12.95 41.23 10.84
C ASP A 204 -12.73 40.20 11.95
N LEU A 205 -11.50 40.12 12.47
CA LEU A 205 -11.23 39.99 13.91
C LEU A 205 -9.71 39.99 14.18
N THR A 206 -9.39 40.90 15.08
CA THR A 206 -8.11 41.40 15.60
C THR A 206 -7.21 40.40 16.33
N THR A 207 -5.91 40.51 16.02
CA THR A 207 -4.74 40.63 16.92
C THR A 207 -4.62 39.76 18.18
N PHE A 208 -3.59 38.91 18.22
CA PHE A 208 -2.80 38.66 19.44
C PHE A 208 -1.31 38.47 19.08
N ILE A 209 -0.47 39.30 19.69
CA ILE A 209 1.00 39.31 19.67
C ILE A 209 1.46 38.59 20.93
N TYR A 210 2.47 37.71 20.87
CA TYR A 210 3.47 37.57 21.94
C TYR A 210 4.82 37.04 21.44
N ASP A 211 5.86 37.67 21.99
CA ASP A 211 7.28 37.60 21.70
C ASP A 211 7.98 36.28 22.11
N THR A 212 9.09 36.03 21.41
CA THR A 212 10.21 35.14 21.78
C THR A 212 10.93 35.59 23.07
N PRO A 213 11.75 34.74 23.73
CA PRO A 213 13.17 34.70 23.37
C PRO A 213 13.87 33.32 23.43
N ALA A 214 14.98 33.27 22.73
CA ALA A 214 15.92 32.18 22.58
C ALA A 214 16.76 31.90 23.84
N LEU A 215 17.23 30.65 23.97
CA LEU A 215 18.32 30.27 24.87
C LEU A 215 19.39 29.49 24.09
N THR A 216 20.54 30.13 23.95
CA THR A 216 21.83 29.52 23.61
C THR A 216 22.43 28.83 24.84
N CYS A 217 23.06 27.67 24.68
CA CYS A 217 24.05 27.19 25.65
C CYS A 217 25.19 26.42 24.97
N HIS A 218 26.41 26.76 25.40
CA HIS A 218 27.72 26.31 24.92
C HIS A 218 28.21 25.09 25.71
N ARG A 219 29.09 24.31 25.05
CA ARG A 219 30.12 23.37 25.57
C ARG A 219 29.67 22.04 26.18
N CYS A 220 30.22 20.95 25.62
CA CYS A 220 31.19 20.13 26.36
C CYS A 220 32.07 19.28 25.41
N GLN A 221 33.38 19.34 25.63
CA GLN A 221 34.43 18.52 25.03
C GLN A 221 34.87 17.43 26.03
N HIS A 222 35.45 16.35 25.48
CA HIS A 222 36.26 15.28 26.09
C HIS A 222 35.53 14.17 26.86
N THR A 223 35.56 12.95 26.30
CA THR A 223 36.52 11.90 26.70
C THR A 223 36.41 10.69 25.77
N MET A 224 37.50 10.34 25.09
CA MET A 224 37.61 9.14 24.27
C MET A 224 38.94 8.47 24.61
N LYS A 225 38.88 7.45 25.47
CA LYS A 225 39.95 6.47 25.72
C LYS A 225 39.29 5.22 26.30
N LEU A 226 39.73 4.05 25.81
CA LEU A 226 39.37 2.67 26.19
C LEU A 226 38.40 1.95 25.26
N ILE A 227 38.84 1.56 24.05
CA ILE A 227 38.51 0.25 23.47
C ILE A 227 39.70 -0.20 22.60
N THR A 228 40.73 -0.79 23.20
CA THR A 228 41.79 -1.52 22.48
C THR A 228 42.11 -2.81 23.22
N THR A 229 41.12 -3.70 23.33
CA THR A 229 41.35 -5.09 23.79
C THR A 229 40.27 -6.09 23.35
N SER A 230 39.38 -5.74 22.41
CA SER A 230 38.37 -6.68 21.90
C SER A 230 38.45 -6.95 20.39
N PHE A 231 39.51 -6.47 19.73
CA PHE A 231 39.60 -6.48 18.25
C PHE A 231 40.23 -7.75 17.64
N LEU A 232 40.80 -8.65 18.46
CA LEU A 232 41.51 -9.83 17.97
C LEU A 232 40.68 -11.13 17.97
N LEU A 233 39.46 -11.12 18.54
CA LEU A 233 38.56 -12.28 18.51
C LEU A 233 37.41 -12.15 17.48
N HIS A 234 37.26 -11.00 16.82
CA HIS A 234 36.22 -10.76 15.81
C HIS A 234 36.71 -10.94 14.36
N THR A 235 38.00 -11.19 14.13
CA THR A 235 38.56 -11.32 12.78
C THR A 235 38.35 -12.70 12.17
N ALA A 236 38.19 -13.76 12.98
CA ALA A 236 37.87 -15.09 12.46
C ALA A 236 36.39 -15.21 12.00
N THR A 237 35.46 -14.49 12.65
CA THR A 237 34.04 -14.47 12.25
C THR A 237 33.74 -13.46 11.12
N ALA A 238 34.59 -12.46 10.92
CA ALA A 238 34.46 -11.49 9.82
C ALA A 238 34.80 -12.09 8.43
N TRP A 239 35.74 -13.04 8.37
CA TRP A 239 36.09 -13.70 7.10
C TRP A 239 35.01 -14.67 6.60
N ALA A 240 34.27 -15.32 7.50
CA ALA A 240 33.11 -16.14 7.11
C ALA A 240 31.92 -15.28 6.61
N ARG A 241 31.84 -14.00 7.01
CA ARG A 241 30.77 -13.07 6.60
C ARG A 241 30.98 -12.45 5.22
N LEU A 242 32.20 -12.50 4.68
CA LEU A 242 32.51 -11.99 3.33
C LEU A 242 32.11 -12.97 2.22
N PHE A 243 31.77 -14.22 2.57
CA PHE A 243 31.31 -15.24 1.62
C PHE A 243 29.85 -15.66 1.83
N THR A 244 29.13 -15.06 2.77
CA THR A 244 27.67 -15.25 2.94
C THR A 244 26.94 -14.05 2.33
N SER A 245 25.99 -14.28 1.43
CA SER A 245 25.17 -13.17 0.94
C SER A 245 24.42 -12.51 2.12
N PRO A 246 24.05 -11.21 2.05
CA PRO A 246 23.19 -10.58 3.06
C PRO A 246 21.91 -11.39 3.34
N ALA A 247 21.43 -12.10 2.31
CA ALA A 247 20.26 -12.95 2.36
C ALA A 247 20.47 -14.24 3.19
N ASP A 248 21.68 -14.81 3.18
CA ASP A 248 22.02 -16.00 3.99
C ASP A 248 22.13 -15.66 5.48
N SER A 249 22.60 -14.46 5.80
CA SER A 249 22.63 -13.97 7.19
C SER A 249 21.22 -13.78 7.75
N PHE A 250 20.30 -13.31 6.91
CA PHE A 250 18.90 -13.09 7.29
C PHE A 250 18.16 -14.40 7.60
N VAL A 251 18.25 -15.39 6.71
CA VAL A 251 17.62 -16.70 6.91
C VAL A 251 18.18 -17.37 8.16
N ARG A 252 19.50 -17.32 8.36
CA ARG A 252 20.15 -17.86 9.54
C ARG A 252 19.66 -17.22 10.84
N ASP A 253 19.50 -15.89 10.86
CA ASP A 253 19.13 -15.17 12.09
C ASP A 253 17.64 -15.37 12.45
N LEU A 254 16.79 -15.66 11.44
CA LEU A 254 15.35 -15.86 11.61
C LEU A 254 14.93 -17.30 11.84
N SER A 255 15.61 -18.26 11.23
CA SER A 255 15.25 -19.67 11.31
C SER A 255 15.07 -20.16 12.76
N PRO A 256 15.89 -19.75 13.75
CA PRO A 256 15.70 -20.14 15.15
C PRO A 256 14.46 -19.52 15.82
N LEU A 257 13.91 -18.43 15.27
CA LEU A 257 12.74 -17.72 15.81
C LEU A 257 11.42 -18.21 15.22
N LEU A 258 11.48 -19.07 14.20
CA LEU A 258 10.31 -19.58 13.52
C LEU A 258 9.67 -20.76 14.26
N SER A 259 8.33 -20.79 14.25
CA SER A 259 7.58 -21.97 14.69
C SER A 259 7.89 -23.17 13.80
N GLU A 260 7.72 -24.36 14.35
CA GLU A 260 7.84 -25.61 13.60
C GLU A 260 6.96 -25.58 12.34
N GLY A 261 7.54 -25.91 11.18
CA GLY A 261 6.84 -25.87 9.89
C GLY A 261 6.75 -24.50 9.21
N ALA A 262 7.20 -23.42 9.85
CA ALA A 262 7.37 -22.13 9.18
C ALA A 262 8.68 -22.10 8.36
N THR A 263 8.68 -21.34 7.26
CA THR A 263 9.78 -21.28 6.30
C THR A 263 10.04 -19.85 5.88
N VAL A 264 11.31 -19.43 5.86
CA VAL A 264 11.73 -18.16 5.25
C VAL A 264 12.03 -18.40 3.78
N LEU A 265 11.42 -17.63 2.90
CA LEU A 265 11.74 -17.62 1.47
C LEU A 265 12.22 -16.24 1.08
N LEU A 266 13.41 -16.17 0.47
CA LEU A 266 13.91 -14.95 -0.13
C LEU A 266 13.15 -14.66 -1.41
N SER A 267 12.85 -13.39 -1.70
CA SER A 267 12.11 -13.00 -2.90
C SER A 267 12.81 -13.37 -4.20
N SER A 268 14.14 -13.49 -4.19
CA SER A 268 14.96 -13.96 -5.31
C SER A 268 14.84 -15.48 -5.55
N SER A 269 14.28 -16.25 -4.61
CA SER A 269 14.17 -17.71 -4.75
C SER A 269 13.00 -18.10 -5.67
N ALA A 270 13.20 -19.14 -6.48
CA ALA A 270 12.13 -19.68 -7.34
C ALA A 270 10.90 -20.13 -6.52
N ALA A 271 11.11 -20.62 -5.30
CA ALA A 271 10.05 -21.01 -4.37
C ALA A 271 9.19 -19.83 -3.89
N ALA A 272 9.72 -18.60 -3.87
CA ALA A 272 8.96 -17.41 -3.49
C ALA A 272 8.05 -16.90 -4.63
N ALA A 273 8.40 -17.13 -5.89
CA ALA A 273 7.72 -16.54 -7.04
C ALA A 273 6.18 -16.74 -7.04
N PRO A 274 5.62 -17.92 -6.71
CA PRO A 274 4.16 -18.08 -6.63
C PRO A 274 3.50 -17.28 -5.49
N LEU A 275 4.21 -17.06 -4.38
CA LEU A 275 3.69 -16.37 -3.19
C LEU A 275 3.70 -14.85 -3.31
N LEU A 276 4.49 -14.33 -4.25
CA LEU A 276 4.56 -12.91 -4.59
C LEU A 276 3.43 -12.49 -5.53
N LYS A 277 2.82 -13.44 -6.25
CA LYS A 277 1.69 -13.16 -7.16
C LYS A 277 0.47 -12.65 -6.39
N ARG A 278 -0.24 -11.73 -7.02
CA ARG A 278 -1.46 -11.10 -6.47
C ARG A 278 -2.63 -11.25 -7.42
N ASN A 279 -3.82 -11.15 -6.85
CA ASN A 279 -5.08 -11.28 -7.59
C ASN A 279 -5.62 -9.91 -8.03
N ALA A 280 -4.95 -8.80 -7.70
CA ALA A 280 -5.40 -7.44 -8.02
C ALA A 280 -4.27 -6.38 -8.02
N SER A 281 -4.60 -5.13 -8.43
CA SER A 281 -3.61 -4.24 -9.05
C SER A 281 -3.95 -2.71 -9.04
N PRO A 282 -3.06 -1.78 -9.51
CA PRO A 282 -1.79 -1.98 -10.26
C PRO A 282 -0.91 -2.98 -9.57
N ARG A 283 -0.40 -3.99 -10.31
CA ARG A 283 0.18 -5.23 -9.77
C ARG A 283 0.84 -4.92 -8.45
N ILE A 284 0.24 -5.42 -7.37
CA ILE A 284 0.79 -5.19 -6.06
C ILE A 284 2.10 -5.98 -6.00
N SER A 285 3.20 -5.28 -6.26
CA SER A 285 4.57 -5.80 -6.19
C SER A 285 5.34 -5.09 -5.09
N PRO A 286 4.92 -5.15 -3.81
CA PRO A 286 5.73 -4.59 -2.75
C PRO A 286 7.11 -5.25 -2.76
N GLY A 287 8.15 -4.46 -2.58
CA GLY A 287 9.52 -4.96 -2.65
C GLY A 287 9.81 -5.84 -1.43
N TYR A 288 9.52 -7.14 -1.51
CA TYR A 288 9.75 -8.04 -0.39
C TYR A 288 11.18 -8.58 -0.37
N VAL A 289 11.73 -8.76 0.83
CA VAL A 289 13.04 -9.36 1.07
C VAL A 289 12.88 -10.77 1.66
N ALA A 290 11.87 -11.02 2.52
CA ALA A 290 11.57 -12.34 3.10
C ALA A 290 10.26 -12.41 3.94
N VAL A 291 10.03 -13.53 4.69
CA VAL A 291 8.93 -13.79 5.64
C VAL A 291 9.46 -13.86 7.09
N VAL A 292 8.86 -13.14 8.06
CA VAL A 292 9.47 -12.90 9.39
C VAL A 292 8.44 -12.68 10.51
N GLU A 293 8.84 -12.98 11.76
CA GLU A 293 8.31 -12.45 13.02
C GLU A 293 8.36 -10.90 13.11
N ILE A 294 7.27 -10.25 13.57
CA ILE A 294 7.15 -8.78 13.68
C ILE A 294 8.27 -8.16 14.53
N LYS A 295 8.66 -8.80 15.64
CA LYS A 295 9.70 -8.29 16.54
C LYS A 295 11.05 -8.14 15.84
N TYR A 296 11.39 -9.09 14.97
CA TYR A 296 12.59 -9.00 14.15
C TYR A 296 12.48 -7.86 13.14
N ALA A 297 11.36 -7.76 12.40
CA ALA A 297 11.13 -6.67 11.45
C ALA A 297 11.31 -5.30 12.12
N ASN A 298 10.77 -5.13 13.33
CA ASN A 298 10.92 -3.91 14.12
C ASN A 298 12.37 -3.61 14.51
N ARG A 299 13.12 -4.61 15.01
CA ARG A 299 14.54 -4.44 15.39
C ARG A 299 15.40 -3.99 14.20
N HIS A 300 15.08 -4.46 13.00
CA HIS A 300 15.81 -4.15 11.78
C HIS A 300 15.20 -3.00 10.97
N GLY A 301 14.15 -2.34 11.47
CA GLY A 301 13.51 -1.22 10.79
C GLY A 301 12.83 -1.58 9.47
N MET A 302 12.49 -2.85 9.25
CA MET A 302 11.92 -3.33 8.00
C MET A 302 10.39 -3.18 7.99
N PRO A 303 9.77 -2.62 6.93
CA PRO A 303 8.32 -2.61 6.79
C PRO A 303 7.79 -4.01 6.53
N PHE A 304 6.52 -4.28 6.86
CA PHE A 304 5.92 -5.60 6.64
C PHE A 304 4.45 -5.51 6.26
N LEU A 305 3.95 -6.55 5.57
CA LEU A 305 2.55 -6.68 5.18
C LEU A 305 2.08 -8.13 5.40
N ALA A 306 0.96 -8.29 6.09
CA ALA A 306 0.26 -9.56 6.18
C ALA A 306 -0.50 -9.87 4.89
N VAL A 307 -0.44 -11.13 4.45
CA VAL A 307 -1.05 -11.59 3.20
C VAL A 307 -1.79 -12.88 3.45
N SER A 308 -3.11 -12.82 3.26
CA SER A 308 -3.98 -14.00 3.24
C SER A 308 -4.30 -14.37 1.78
N GLY A 309 -5.41 -13.87 1.21
CA GLY A 309 -5.86 -14.20 -0.15
C GLY A 309 -5.32 -13.32 -1.28
N GLY A 310 -4.56 -12.26 -0.99
CA GLY A 310 -3.91 -11.44 -2.03
C GLY A 310 -4.84 -10.59 -2.92
N HIS A 311 -6.05 -10.26 -2.43
CA HIS A 311 -7.11 -9.53 -3.15
C HIS A 311 -7.20 -8.03 -2.83
N GLY A 312 -6.25 -7.42 -2.13
CA GLY A 312 -6.29 -5.97 -1.89
C GLY A 312 -6.17 -5.20 -3.21
N TRP A 313 -6.99 -4.17 -3.43
CA TRP A 313 -6.97 -3.36 -4.66
C TRP A 313 -6.26 -2.02 -4.50
N LEU A 314 -5.87 -1.68 -3.26
CA LEU A 314 -5.35 -0.36 -2.94
C LEU A 314 -3.95 -0.18 -3.51
N SER A 315 -3.78 0.91 -4.25
CA SER A 315 -2.48 1.35 -4.76
C SER A 315 -1.48 1.65 -3.62
N THR A 316 -1.97 1.98 -2.43
CA THR A 316 -1.15 2.26 -1.23
C THR A 316 -0.35 1.05 -0.75
N LEU A 317 -0.75 -0.17 -1.11
CA LEU A 317 -0.01 -1.38 -0.80
C LEU A 317 1.38 -1.39 -1.46
N ASN A 318 1.53 -0.73 -2.60
CA ASN A 318 2.81 -0.56 -3.30
C ASN A 318 3.77 0.43 -2.61
N ARG A 319 3.35 1.12 -1.55
CA ARG A 319 4.25 1.97 -0.74
C ARG A 319 5.24 1.13 0.08
N LEU A 320 4.99 -0.16 0.28
CA LEU A 320 5.95 -1.05 0.93
C LEU A 320 7.08 -1.39 -0.05
N GLN A 321 8.30 -1.01 0.33
CA GLN A 321 9.54 -1.25 -0.42
C GLN A 321 10.59 -1.83 0.55
N GLY A 322 11.39 -2.80 0.09
CA GLY A 322 12.40 -3.49 0.90
C GLY A 322 11.87 -4.17 2.18
N GLY A 323 10.61 -4.59 2.20
CA GLY A 323 9.93 -5.09 3.39
C GLY A 323 9.70 -6.60 3.44
N ILE A 324 8.81 -7.04 4.32
CA ILE A 324 8.56 -8.45 4.63
C ILE A 324 7.12 -8.82 4.28
N GLN A 325 6.94 -9.97 3.63
CA GLN A 325 5.62 -10.55 3.43
C GLN A 325 5.34 -11.57 4.53
N ILE A 326 4.32 -11.34 5.35
CA ILE A 326 3.84 -12.33 6.32
C ILE A 326 2.73 -13.13 5.63
N ASN A 327 3.11 -14.23 4.97
CA ASN A 327 2.15 -15.09 4.29
C ASN A 327 1.42 -15.98 5.31
N MET A 328 0.10 -15.80 5.41
CA MET A 328 -0.73 -16.46 6.40
C MET A 328 -1.35 -17.77 5.93
N ARG A 329 -1.12 -18.20 4.68
CA ARG A 329 -1.83 -19.34 4.06
C ARG A 329 -1.68 -20.68 4.77
N LYS A 330 -0.63 -20.89 5.58
CA LYS A 330 -0.50 -22.09 6.43
C LYS A 330 -1.40 -22.07 7.68
N MET A 331 -2.02 -20.93 8.00
CA MET A 331 -3.05 -20.78 9.03
C MET A 331 -4.45 -20.85 8.39
N ASN A 332 -4.75 -21.93 7.66
CA ASN A 332 -5.98 -22.08 6.87
C ASN A 332 -6.98 -23.09 7.44
N HIS A 333 -7.02 -23.27 8.76
CA HIS A 333 -7.98 -24.18 9.40
C HIS A 333 -9.35 -23.53 9.57
N THR A 334 -10.37 -24.37 9.67
CA THR A 334 -11.73 -24.03 10.13
C THR A 334 -12.22 -25.18 10.99
N ARG A 335 -12.68 -24.89 12.21
CA ARG A 335 -13.25 -25.88 13.13
C ARG A 335 -14.53 -25.32 13.74
N LEU A 336 -15.61 -26.10 13.69
CA LEU A 336 -16.80 -25.77 14.46
C LEU A 336 -16.48 -25.94 15.95
N ASN A 337 -16.82 -24.96 16.78
CA ASN A 337 -16.62 -25.05 18.21
C ASN A 337 -17.67 -25.98 18.84
N ALA A 338 -17.38 -26.50 20.03
CA ALA A 338 -18.24 -27.45 20.74
C ALA A 338 -19.67 -26.91 21.03
N ASP A 339 -19.85 -25.59 21.01
CA ASP A 339 -21.17 -24.95 21.18
C ASP A 339 -22.08 -25.10 19.95
N GLY A 340 -21.55 -25.54 18.80
CA GLY A 340 -22.26 -25.65 17.53
C GLY A 340 -22.77 -24.33 16.95
N LYS A 341 -22.36 -23.20 17.53
CA LYS A 341 -22.85 -21.83 17.27
C LYS A 341 -21.73 -20.89 16.84
N THR A 342 -20.48 -21.26 17.07
CA THR A 342 -19.31 -20.51 16.62
C THR A 342 -18.32 -21.42 15.92
N ALA A 343 -17.48 -20.85 15.06
CA ALA A 343 -16.42 -21.55 14.38
C ALA A 343 -15.10 -20.80 14.52
N ASN A 344 -14.05 -21.52 14.89
CA ASN A 344 -12.68 -21.01 14.93
C ASN A 344 -12.03 -21.13 13.55
N VAL A 345 -11.48 -20.02 13.06
CA VAL A 345 -10.94 -19.90 11.71
C VAL A 345 -9.53 -19.33 11.78
N GLY A 346 -8.61 -19.88 10.99
CA GLY A 346 -7.27 -19.31 10.82
C GLY A 346 -7.27 -18.05 9.92
N GLY A 347 -6.41 -17.08 10.21
CA GLY A 347 -6.31 -15.82 9.45
C GLY A 347 -5.91 -16.01 7.98
N GLY A 348 -5.33 -17.16 7.65
CA GLY A 348 -4.98 -17.57 6.30
C GLY A 348 -6.14 -18.09 5.46
N THR A 349 -7.26 -18.48 6.07
CA THR A 349 -8.34 -19.22 5.41
C THR A 349 -9.00 -18.44 4.28
N LEU A 350 -9.27 -19.09 3.14
CA LEU A 350 -10.04 -18.56 2.02
C LEU A 350 -11.54 -18.80 2.17
N GLN A 351 -12.35 -18.02 1.46
CA GLN A 351 -13.82 -18.12 1.45
C GLN A 351 -14.31 -19.54 1.09
N ARG A 352 -13.73 -20.15 0.06
CA ARG A 352 -14.06 -21.54 -0.30
C ARG A 352 -13.73 -22.56 0.79
N GLU A 353 -12.67 -22.33 1.55
CA GLU A 353 -12.19 -23.28 2.56
C GLU A 353 -13.11 -23.29 3.78
N ILE A 354 -13.46 -22.11 4.31
CA ILE A 354 -14.43 -21.98 5.41
C ILE A 354 -15.83 -22.46 4.98
N THR A 355 -16.24 -22.14 3.75
CA THR A 355 -17.56 -22.55 3.23
C THR A 355 -17.66 -24.07 3.14
N ALA A 356 -16.65 -24.74 2.56
CA ALA A 356 -16.62 -26.19 2.46
C ALA A 356 -16.58 -26.87 3.85
N ALA A 357 -15.72 -26.38 4.75
CA ALA A 357 -15.56 -26.96 6.07
C ALA A 357 -16.83 -26.86 6.93
N LEU A 358 -17.49 -25.70 6.97
CA LEU A 358 -18.73 -25.54 7.73
C LEU A 358 -19.90 -26.28 7.08
N PHE A 359 -19.99 -26.27 5.74
CA PHE A 359 -21.07 -26.94 5.05
C PHE A 359 -21.04 -28.47 5.26
N ALA A 360 -19.85 -29.07 5.37
CA ALA A 360 -19.69 -30.49 5.73
C ALA A 360 -20.29 -30.82 7.11
N GLU A 361 -20.32 -29.85 8.02
CA GLU A 361 -20.92 -29.95 9.36
C GLU A 361 -22.39 -29.49 9.40
N GLY A 362 -23.02 -29.25 8.24
CA GLY A 362 -24.38 -28.71 8.15
C GLY A 362 -24.50 -27.24 8.60
N LYS A 363 -23.39 -26.51 8.61
CA LYS A 363 -23.30 -25.11 9.07
C LYS A 363 -22.89 -24.16 7.94
N ARG A 364 -23.09 -22.86 8.18
CA ARG A 364 -22.65 -21.76 7.31
C ARG A 364 -22.26 -20.55 8.18
N ALA A 365 -21.41 -19.69 7.65
CA ALA A 365 -21.03 -18.43 8.29
C ALA A 365 -21.29 -17.25 7.35
N VAL A 366 -21.52 -16.07 7.94
CA VAL A 366 -21.70 -14.83 7.18
C VAL A 366 -20.33 -14.36 6.68
N MET A 367 -20.06 -14.64 5.42
CA MET A 367 -18.79 -14.31 4.77
C MET A 367 -19.01 -13.64 3.40
N SER A 368 -17.93 -13.16 2.79
CA SER A 368 -17.98 -12.56 1.46
C SER A 368 -18.27 -13.58 0.36
N VAL A 369 -18.71 -13.09 -0.80
CA VAL A 369 -19.26 -13.94 -1.87
C VAL A 369 -18.18 -14.62 -2.72
N CYS A 370 -17.06 -13.94 -3.00
CA CYS A 370 -16.06 -14.43 -3.95
C CYS A 370 -15.10 -15.45 -3.30
N GLU A 371 -15.10 -16.68 -3.82
CA GLU A 371 -14.44 -17.85 -3.22
C GLU A 371 -12.92 -17.77 -3.08
N CYS A 372 -12.24 -17.04 -3.97
CA CYS A 372 -10.79 -16.89 -3.97
C CYS A 372 -10.27 -15.84 -2.96
N VAL A 373 -11.17 -15.03 -2.40
CA VAL A 373 -10.82 -14.02 -1.40
C VAL A 373 -10.55 -14.69 -0.05
N SER A 374 -9.75 -14.06 0.81
CA SER A 374 -9.61 -14.51 2.20
C SER A 374 -10.92 -14.36 2.97
N ALA A 375 -11.12 -15.20 4.00
CA ALA A 375 -12.21 -15.04 4.97
C ALA A 375 -12.06 -13.73 5.75
N ILE A 376 -10.84 -13.43 6.25
CA ILE A 376 -10.61 -12.32 7.17
C ILE A 376 -10.55 -10.94 6.50
N GLY A 377 -9.93 -10.81 5.32
CA GLY A 377 -9.70 -9.50 4.68
C GLY A 377 -10.98 -8.66 4.52
N PRO A 378 -12.00 -9.16 3.79
CA PRO A 378 -13.27 -8.44 3.64
C PRO A 378 -13.97 -8.16 4.97
N LEU A 379 -13.92 -9.12 5.90
CA LEU A 379 -14.51 -8.99 7.23
C LEU A 379 -13.94 -7.79 7.99
N LEU A 380 -12.63 -7.54 7.89
CA LEU A 380 -11.99 -6.39 8.56
C LEU A 380 -12.48 -5.03 8.03
N GLY A 381 -13.10 -4.99 6.85
CA GLY A 381 -13.70 -3.80 6.24
C GLY A 381 -15.24 -3.80 6.22
N GLY A 382 -15.90 -4.73 6.92
CA GLY A 382 -17.34 -4.94 6.85
C GLY A 382 -17.66 -6.32 6.29
N GLY A 383 -17.59 -6.47 4.97
CA GLY A 383 -17.79 -7.77 4.30
C GLY A 383 -19.26 -8.01 3.96
N HIS A 384 -19.67 -7.56 2.77
CA HIS A 384 -20.97 -7.90 2.19
C HIS A 384 -21.15 -9.40 1.99
N SER A 385 -22.36 -9.90 2.25
CA SER A 385 -22.68 -11.33 2.23
C SER A 385 -24.05 -11.59 1.64
N LEU A 386 -24.22 -12.77 1.02
CA LEU A 386 -25.55 -13.27 0.63
C LEU A 386 -26.47 -13.48 1.85
N LEU A 387 -25.91 -13.61 3.06
CA LEU A 387 -26.64 -13.84 4.31
C LEU A 387 -26.94 -12.54 5.09
N GLN A 388 -26.47 -11.39 4.60
CA GLN A 388 -26.43 -10.18 5.42
C GLN A 388 -27.82 -9.62 5.77
N ALA A 389 -28.85 -9.95 4.97
CA ALA A 389 -30.22 -9.53 5.24
C ALA A 389 -30.76 -10.09 6.57
N ARG A 390 -30.24 -11.24 7.04
CA ARG A 390 -30.62 -11.84 8.32
C ARG A 390 -29.64 -11.57 9.45
N HIS A 391 -28.36 -11.42 9.11
CA HIS A 391 -27.28 -11.53 10.09
C HIS A 391 -26.31 -10.35 10.10
N GLY A 392 -26.55 -9.31 9.30
CA GLY A 392 -25.63 -8.17 9.18
C GLY A 392 -24.38 -8.49 8.35
N PHE A 393 -23.39 -7.62 8.37
CA PHE A 393 -22.14 -7.83 7.66
C PHE A 393 -21.31 -8.96 8.28
N ALA A 394 -20.31 -9.48 7.55
CA ALA A 394 -19.36 -10.45 8.12
C ALA A 394 -18.71 -9.91 9.42
N ALA A 395 -18.40 -8.61 9.47
CA ALA A 395 -17.89 -7.92 10.65
C ALA A 395 -18.83 -8.00 11.86
N ASP A 396 -20.15 -8.00 11.65
CA ASP A 396 -21.16 -8.09 12.72
C ASP A 396 -21.25 -9.50 13.34
N ASN A 397 -20.62 -10.46 12.67
CA ASN A 397 -20.58 -11.87 13.04
C ASN A 397 -19.26 -12.32 13.66
N LEU A 398 -18.26 -11.42 13.73
CA LEU A 398 -17.04 -11.67 14.48
C LEU A 398 -17.35 -11.72 15.97
N VAL A 399 -16.86 -12.76 16.65
CA VAL A 399 -17.04 -12.98 18.10
C VAL A 399 -15.77 -12.64 18.86
N SER A 400 -14.63 -13.10 18.36
CA SER A 400 -13.31 -12.87 18.94
C SER A 400 -12.25 -12.87 17.84
N ALA A 401 -11.10 -12.24 18.08
CA ALA A 401 -9.94 -12.31 17.20
C ALA A 401 -8.64 -12.31 18.02
N ARG A 402 -7.72 -13.21 17.67
CA ARG A 402 -6.33 -13.17 18.10
C ARG A 402 -5.55 -12.24 17.17
N VAL A 403 -5.05 -11.14 17.72
CA VAL A 403 -4.43 -10.06 16.97
C VAL A 403 -2.98 -9.91 17.39
N VAL A 404 -2.06 -9.95 16.42
CA VAL A 404 -0.66 -9.56 16.64
C VAL A 404 -0.53 -8.07 16.36
N LEU A 405 -0.10 -7.31 17.37
CA LEU A 405 0.02 -5.86 17.33
C LEU A 405 1.36 -5.40 16.71
N ALA A 406 1.50 -4.09 16.53
CA ALA A 406 2.64 -3.49 15.83
C ALA A 406 3.97 -3.71 16.55
N ASP A 407 3.95 -3.87 17.87
CA ASP A 407 5.11 -4.20 18.71
C ASP A 407 5.44 -5.70 18.75
N GLY A 408 4.58 -6.54 18.15
CA GLY A 408 4.68 -8.01 18.14
C GLY A 408 4.09 -8.69 19.37
N SER A 409 3.40 -7.97 20.26
CA SER A 409 2.56 -8.56 21.30
C SER A 409 1.29 -9.17 20.68
N VAL A 410 0.67 -10.10 21.41
CA VAL A 410 -0.55 -10.78 20.96
C VAL A 410 -1.64 -10.54 21.98
N VAL A 411 -2.80 -10.08 21.50
CA VAL A 411 -3.98 -9.80 22.32
C VAL A 411 -5.19 -10.55 21.78
N THR A 412 -6.18 -10.79 22.64
CA THR A 412 -7.52 -11.24 22.21
C THR A 412 -8.45 -10.03 22.19
N ALA A 413 -8.96 -9.69 21.01
CA ALA A 413 -9.98 -8.67 20.84
C ALA A 413 -11.37 -9.33 20.82
N SER A 414 -12.22 -8.97 21.76
CA SER A 414 -13.61 -9.43 21.87
C SER A 414 -14.47 -8.34 22.54
N ALA A 415 -15.77 -8.60 22.72
CA ALA A 415 -16.62 -7.69 23.50
C ALA A 415 -16.20 -7.59 24.99
N LYS A 416 -15.41 -8.54 25.51
CA LYS A 416 -15.01 -8.63 26.92
C LYS A 416 -13.53 -8.31 27.17
N GLU A 417 -12.69 -8.37 26.14
CA GLU A 417 -11.24 -8.19 26.21
C GLU A 417 -10.80 -7.30 25.05
N GLU A 418 -10.06 -6.22 25.32
CA GLU A 418 -9.68 -5.21 24.32
C GLU A 418 -10.87 -4.75 23.44
N ALA A 419 -12.01 -4.44 24.07
CA ALA A 419 -13.26 -4.10 23.40
C ALA A 419 -13.16 -2.92 22.42
N ASP A 420 -12.27 -1.97 22.71
CA ASP A 420 -11.96 -0.85 21.82
C ASP A 420 -11.25 -1.30 20.53
N LEU A 421 -10.29 -2.21 20.64
CA LEU A 421 -9.66 -2.83 19.46
C LEU A 421 -10.69 -3.67 18.71
N PHE A 422 -11.52 -4.43 19.42
CA PHE A 422 -12.58 -5.24 18.83
C PHE A 422 -13.61 -4.42 18.05
N TRP A 423 -13.93 -3.22 18.52
CA TRP A 423 -14.73 -2.25 17.78
C TRP A 423 -14.00 -1.80 16.50
N GLY A 424 -12.72 -1.44 16.60
CA GLY A 424 -11.91 -0.96 15.47
C GLY A 424 -11.69 -1.99 14.36
N ILE A 425 -11.41 -3.26 14.73
CA ILE A 425 -11.11 -4.29 13.73
C ILE A 425 -12.31 -4.69 12.88
N ARG A 426 -13.53 -4.41 13.33
CA ARG A 426 -14.79 -4.63 12.62
C ARG A 426 -15.12 -3.38 11.79
N GLY A 427 -14.33 -3.10 10.75
CA GLY A 427 -14.54 -1.99 9.81
C GLY A 427 -13.27 -1.23 9.41
N ALA A 428 -12.22 -1.25 10.24
CA ALA A 428 -10.93 -0.64 9.93
C ALA A 428 -9.73 -1.55 10.28
N GLY A 429 -9.94 -2.87 10.36
CA GLY A 429 -8.99 -3.78 11.02
C GLY A 429 -7.61 -3.90 10.40
N HIS A 430 -7.48 -3.59 9.12
CA HIS A 430 -6.19 -3.56 8.42
C HIS A 430 -5.17 -2.58 9.05
N ASN A 431 -5.64 -1.63 9.86
CA ASN A 431 -4.81 -0.59 10.50
C ASN A 431 -4.24 -0.97 11.87
N PHE A 432 -4.70 -2.04 12.52
CA PHE A 432 -4.42 -2.25 13.95
C PHE A 432 -3.59 -3.51 14.26
N GLY A 433 -3.54 -4.48 13.35
CA GLY A 433 -2.84 -5.73 13.63
C GLY A 433 -3.03 -6.81 12.58
N ILE A 434 -2.32 -7.92 12.80
CA ILE A 434 -2.47 -9.15 12.03
C ILE A 434 -3.41 -10.08 12.77
N VAL A 435 -4.60 -10.34 12.21
CA VAL A 435 -5.53 -11.34 12.77
C VAL A 435 -5.08 -12.74 12.34
N THR A 436 -4.59 -13.54 13.29
CA THR A 436 -4.04 -14.88 13.03
C THR A 436 -5.04 -16.00 13.26
N SER A 437 -6.04 -15.78 14.12
CA SER A 437 -7.18 -16.67 14.33
C SER A 437 -8.37 -15.86 14.82
N PHE A 438 -9.58 -16.28 14.50
CA PHE A 438 -10.80 -15.57 14.88
C PHE A 438 -11.99 -16.52 14.98
N ASP A 439 -12.92 -16.19 15.88
CA ASP A 439 -14.19 -16.90 16.01
C ASP A 439 -15.30 -16.11 15.33
N VAL A 440 -16.15 -16.82 14.58
CA VAL A 440 -17.31 -16.26 13.89
C VAL A 440 -18.55 -17.03 14.25
N LYS A 441 -19.70 -16.36 14.20
CA LYS A 441 -21.00 -17.03 14.35
C LYS A 441 -21.22 -18.04 13.21
N ALA A 442 -21.69 -19.22 13.58
CA ALA A 442 -22.08 -20.30 12.70
C ALA A 442 -23.60 -20.52 12.81
N TYR A 443 -24.24 -20.65 11.65
CA TYR A 443 -25.68 -20.82 11.49
C TYR A 443 -25.96 -22.15 10.80
N ASP A 444 -27.15 -22.69 10.97
CA ASP A 444 -27.54 -23.89 10.24
C ASP A 444 -27.62 -23.60 8.74
N ALA A 445 -27.02 -24.48 7.94
CA ALA A 445 -27.09 -24.45 6.49
C ALA A 445 -28.44 -25.04 6.05
N GLN A 446 -29.49 -24.23 6.20
CA GLN A 446 -30.84 -24.57 5.75
C GLN A 446 -31.13 -23.95 4.38
N GLY A 447 -32.18 -24.45 3.72
CA GLY A 447 -32.71 -23.84 2.50
C GLY A 447 -32.03 -24.31 1.22
N ARG A 448 -32.79 -24.24 0.12
CA ARG A 448 -32.30 -24.41 -1.25
C ARG A 448 -32.31 -23.07 -1.94
N TRP A 449 -31.33 -22.85 -2.79
CA TRP A 449 -31.15 -21.60 -3.50
C TRP A 449 -31.60 -21.71 -4.95
N ALA A 450 -32.04 -20.56 -5.47
CA ALA A 450 -32.30 -20.35 -6.89
C ALA A 450 -31.39 -19.25 -7.41
N ILE A 451 -30.92 -19.41 -8.66
CA ILE A 451 -30.20 -18.39 -9.40
C ILE A 451 -30.87 -18.21 -10.76
N THR A 452 -31.55 -17.07 -10.92
CA THR A 452 -32.06 -16.61 -12.23
C THR A 452 -31.03 -15.71 -12.88
N ARG A 453 -30.72 -15.94 -14.17
CA ARG A 453 -29.77 -15.18 -14.97
C ARG A 453 -30.50 -14.59 -16.16
N LEU A 454 -30.52 -13.27 -16.22
CA LEU A 454 -31.11 -12.50 -17.30
C LEU A 454 -30.02 -11.70 -18.01
N VAL A 455 -30.09 -11.60 -19.33
CA VAL A 455 -29.19 -10.76 -20.13
C VAL A 455 -30.00 -9.76 -20.92
N PHE A 456 -29.58 -8.50 -20.89
CA PHE A 456 -30.23 -7.40 -21.60
C PHE A 456 -29.22 -6.65 -22.45
N THR A 457 -29.69 -6.13 -23.58
CA THR A 457 -28.96 -5.18 -24.42
C THR A 457 -29.03 -3.78 -23.83
N HIS A 458 -28.16 -2.90 -24.32
CA HIS A 458 -27.95 -1.57 -23.72
C HIS A 458 -29.19 -0.65 -23.77
N ASP A 459 -30.13 -0.88 -24.68
CA ASP A 459 -31.38 -0.15 -24.83
C ASP A 459 -32.34 -0.33 -23.64
N LYS A 460 -32.11 -1.35 -22.82
CA LYS A 460 -32.92 -1.65 -21.62
C LYS A 460 -32.37 -1.06 -20.33
N LEU A 461 -31.27 -0.33 -20.36
CA LEU A 461 -30.61 0.16 -19.15
C LEU A 461 -31.54 1.00 -18.26
N GLU A 462 -32.23 1.99 -18.83
CA GLU A 462 -33.10 2.91 -18.10
C GLU A 462 -34.32 2.18 -17.53
N GLU A 463 -35.03 1.39 -18.35
CA GLU A 463 -36.18 0.58 -17.92
C GLU A 463 -35.79 -0.42 -16.81
N LEU A 464 -34.59 -1.02 -16.90
CA LEU A 464 -34.06 -1.94 -15.91
C LEU A 464 -33.76 -1.23 -14.59
N VAL A 465 -33.11 -0.07 -14.64
CA VAL A 465 -32.81 0.73 -13.44
C VAL A 465 -34.09 1.22 -12.76
N GLU A 466 -35.08 1.69 -13.52
CA GLU A 466 -36.37 2.09 -12.97
C GLU A 466 -37.10 0.92 -12.31
N THR A 467 -37.11 -0.24 -12.96
CA THR A 467 -37.70 -1.47 -12.39
C THR A 467 -37.00 -1.88 -11.12
N TRP A 468 -35.66 -1.84 -11.11
CA TRP A 468 -34.85 -2.14 -9.93
C TRP A 468 -35.20 -1.19 -8.78
N ASN A 469 -35.17 0.12 -9.01
CA ASN A 469 -35.49 1.13 -8.01
C ASN A 469 -36.90 0.95 -7.43
N LYS A 470 -37.91 0.72 -8.29
CA LYS A 470 -39.31 0.47 -7.86
C LYS A 470 -39.43 -0.74 -6.93
N LEU A 471 -38.65 -1.78 -7.17
CA LEU A 471 -38.63 -2.98 -6.35
C LEU A 471 -37.90 -2.75 -5.01
N GLU A 472 -36.80 -2.01 -5.00
CA GLU A 472 -36.07 -1.66 -3.77
C GLU A 472 -36.90 -0.75 -2.86
N ASP A 473 -37.65 0.20 -3.42
CA ASP A 473 -38.50 1.12 -2.65
C ASP A 473 -39.66 0.42 -1.94
N ARG A 474 -40.14 -0.69 -2.50
CA ARG A 474 -41.33 -1.40 -2.00
C ARG A 474 -41.04 -2.23 -0.76
N TYR A 475 -39.81 -2.71 -0.61
CA TYR A 475 -39.48 -3.73 0.38
C TYR A 475 -38.36 -3.26 1.29
N GLU A 476 -38.69 -3.06 2.57
CA GLU A 476 -37.68 -2.88 3.61
C GLU A 476 -36.96 -4.21 3.91
N ASP A 477 -37.70 -5.32 3.89
CA ASP A 477 -37.17 -6.67 4.01
C ASP A 477 -37.62 -7.56 2.84
N ARG A 478 -36.66 -7.95 2.02
CA ARG A 478 -36.84 -8.89 0.89
C ARG A 478 -36.27 -10.28 1.18
N GLY A 479 -35.90 -10.54 2.44
CA GLY A 479 -35.22 -11.75 2.87
C GLY A 479 -33.83 -11.91 2.24
N LEU A 480 -33.38 -13.15 2.12
CA LEU A 480 -32.11 -13.50 1.47
C LEU A 480 -32.25 -13.47 -0.06
N LEU A 481 -32.57 -12.30 -0.61
CA LEU A 481 -32.58 -12.01 -2.04
C LEU A 481 -31.48 -10.99 -2.36
N THR A 482 -30.63 -11.34 -3.32
CA THR A 482 -29.54 -10.48 -3.82
C THR A 482 -29.69 -10.28 -5.32
N LEU A 483 -29.55 -9.04 -5.77
CA LEU A 483 -29.45 -8.67 -7.18
C LEU A 483 -27.99 -8.38 -7.50
N TRP A 484 -27.44 -9.13 -8.46
CA TRP A 484 -26.07 -9.00 -8.92
C TRP A 484 -26.05 -8.66 -10.41
N GLY A 485 -25.98 -7.38 -10.70
CA GLY A 485 -25.80 -6.84 -12.04
C GLY A 485 -24.33 -6.79 -12.44
N GLN A 486 -24.07 -6.93 -13.74
CA GLN A 486 -22.75 -6.74 -14.33
C GLN A 486 -22.89 -6.20 -15.74
N ILE A 487 -22.25 -5.07 -16.03
CA ILE A 487 -22.13 -4.52 -17.37
C ILE A 487 -20.75 -4.88 -17.89
N GLN A 488 -20.67 -5.61 -19.02
CA GLN A 488 -19.40 -6.01 -19.62
C GLN A 488 -19.54 -6.25 -21.12
N ARG A 489 -18.42 -6.28 -21.84
CA ARG A 489 -18.43 -6.60 -23.27
C ARG A 489 -18.69 -8.09 -23.51
N GLN A 490 -19.60 -8.40 -24.44
CA GLN A 490 -19.96 -9.76 -24.81
C GLN A 490 -20.36 -9.83 -26.30
N GLU A 491 -19.37 -10.01 -27.17
CA GLU A 491 -19.54 -9.91 -28.63
C GLU A 491 -20.54 -10.92 -29.22
N GLN A 492 -20.75 -12.05 -28.55
CA GLN A 492 -21.73 -13.07 -28.95
C GLN A 492 -23.19 -12.68 -28.64
N VAL A 493 -23.42 -11.55 -27.98
CA VAL A 493 -24.76 -10.99 -27.73
C VAL A 493 -24.90 -9.66 -28.45
N ASP A 494 -23.97 -8.73 -28.24
CA ASP A 494 -23.87 -7.47 -28.97
C ASP A 494 -22.40 -7.21 -29.30
N ARG A 495 -22.10 -7.09 -30.60
CA ARG A 495 -20.72 -6.87 -31.09
C ARG A 495 -20.22 -5.46 -30.80
N ARG A 496 -21.13 -4.48 -30.74
CA ARG A 496 -20.78 -3.05 -30.67
C ARG A 496 -20.74 -2.55 -29.24
N HIS A 497 -21.68 -2.97 -28.40
CA HIS A 497 -21.85 -2.40 -27.07
C HIS A 497 -21.69 -3.45 -25.95
N PRO A 498 -21.32 -3.02 -24.73
CA PRO A 498 -21.48 -3.85 -23.54
C PRO A 498 -22.93 -4.29 -23.33
N VAL A 499 -23.11 -5.43 -22.66
CA VAL A 499 -24.42 -5.97 -22.29
C VAL A 499 -24.58 -5.99 -20.77
N ILE A 500 -25.84 -6.03 -20.33
CA ILE A 500 -26.20 -6.01 -18.91
C ILE A 500 -26.60 -7.43 -18.51
N HIS A 501 -25.80 -8.05 -17.65
CA HIS A 501 -26.17 -9.28 -16.96
C HIS A 501 -26.85 -8.93 -15.65
N LEU A 502 -27.96 -9.57 -15.33
CA LEU A 502 -28.58 -9.53 -14.02
C LEU A 502 -28.71 -10.96 -13.48
N ARG A 503 -28.14 -11.21 -12.31
CA ARG A 503 -28.37 -12.43 -11.55
C ARG A 503 -29.26 -12.12 -10.35
N ILE A 504 -30.31 -12.89 -10.19
CA ILE A 504 -31.18 -12.85 -9.01
C ILE A 504 -30.87 -14.12 -8.22
N LEU A 505 -30.27 -13.97 -7.05
CA LEU A 505 -29.92 -15.07 -6.16
C LEU A 505 -30.83 -15.02 -4.94
N SER A 506 -31.44 -16.14 -4.59
CA SER A 506 -32.25 -16.20 -3.38
C SER A 506 -32.26 -17.56 -2.72
N GLU A 507 -32.39 -17.56 -1.39
CA GLU A 507 -32.83 -18.74 -0.64
C GLU A 507 -34.35 -18.92 -0.82
N GLY A 508 -34.81 -20.17 -0.89
CA GLY A 508 -36.19 -20.54 -1.24
C GLY A 508 -37.29 -20.00 -0.32
N ASP A 509 -36.93 -19.40 0.81
CA ASP A 509 -37.85 -18.73 1.73
C ASP A 509 -37.92 -17.20 1.54
N ALA A 510 -37.22 -16.64 0.54
CA ALA A 510 -37.32 -15.23 0.21
C ALA A 510 -38.74 -14.89 -0.32
N PRO A 511 -39.51 -14.02 0.35
CA PRO A 511 -40.96 -13.87 0.14
C PRO A 511 -41.32 -13.24 -1.22
N VAL A 512 -40.39 -12.50 -1.83
CA VAL A 512 -40.65 -11.63 -3.00
C VAL A 512 -39.97 -12.12 -4.28
N ILE A 513 -39.35 -13.30 -4.26
CA ILE A 513 -38.50 -13.77 -5.37
C ILE A 513 -39.23 -13.84 -6.71
N ASN A 514 -40.47 -14.33 -6.74
CA ASN A 514 -41.24 -14.45 -7.97
C ASN A 514 -41.60 -13.07 -8.54
N GLU A 515 -41.94 -12.10 -7.68
CA GLU A 515 -42.21 -10.74 -8.16
C GLU A 515 -40.98 -10.11 -8.81
N PHE A 516 -39.80 -10.23 -8.18
CA PHE A 516 -38.55 -9.71 -8.75
C PHE A 516 -38.22 -10.39 -10.08
N LYS A 517 -38.29 -11.73 -10.15
CA LYS A 517 -38.05 -12.48 -11.39
C LYS A 517 -38.98 -12.02 -12.52
N GLU A 518 -40.28 -11.98 -12.25
CA GLU A 518 -41.27 -11.59 -13.27
C GLU A 518 -41.18 -10.12 -13.66
N ALA A 519 -40.83 -9.23 -12.74
CA ALA A 519 -40.62 -7.81 -13.04
C ALA A 519 -39.50 -7.59 -14.07
N PHE A 520 -38.35 -8.24 -13.89
CA PHE A 520 -37.26 -8.12 -14.86
C PHE A 520 -37.52 -8.91 -16.15
N ARG A 521 -38.26 -10.04 -16.11
CA ARG A 521 -38.67 -10.78 -17.31
C ARG A 521 -39.58 -9.98 -18.24
N ARG A 522 -40.45 -9.12 -17.68
CA ARG A 522 -41.31 -8.23 -18.48
C ARG A 522 -40.53 -7.27 -19.37
N LEU A 523 -39.27 -7.00 -19.06
CA LEU A 523 -38.37 -6.20 -19.89
C LEU A 523 -37.82 -6.97 -21.11
N ARG A 524 -38.22 -8.24 -21.29
CA ARG A 524 -37.88 -9.12 -22.42
C ARG A 524 -36.37 -9.31 -22.59
N PRO A 525 -35.70 -10.00 -21.64
CA PRO A 525 -34.27 -10.28 -21.75
C PRO A 525 -33.95 -11.10 -22.99
N THR A 526 -32.76 -10.90 -23.56
CA THR A 526 -32.26 -11.68 -24.70
C THR A 526 -31.87 -13.10 -24.31
N ARG A 527 -31.58 -13.34 -23.02
CA ARG A 527 -31.36 -14.67 -22.44
C ARG A 527 -32.00 -14.73 -21.06
N ASP A 528 -32.69 -15.83 -20.77
CA ASP A 528 -33.29 -16.14 -19.47
C ASP A 528 -32.96 -17.59 -19.12
N SER A 529 -32.36 -17.81 -17.96
CA SER A 529 -32.24 -19.14 -17.38
C SER A 529 -32.43 -19.08 -15.87
N THR A 530 -33.03 -20.12 -15.31
CA THR A 530 -33.17 -20.28 -13.87
C THR A 530 -32.69 -21.66 -13.46
N VAL A 531 -31.88 -21.72 -12.41
CA VAL A 531 -31.45 -22.97 -11.78
C VAL A 531 -31.91 -22.94 -10.34
N GLU A 532 -32.63 -23.97 -9.91
CA GLU A 532 -33.21 -24.09 -8.57
C GLU A 532 -32.61 -25.28 -7.82
N GLY A 533 -32.94 -25.43 -6.54
CA GLY A 533 -32.51 -26.59 -5.75
C GLY A 533 -31.03 -26.58 -5.34
N LEU A 534 -30.32 -25.47 -5.54
CA LEU A 534 -28.89 -25.37 -5.27
C LEU A 534 -28.62 -25.43 -3.76
N SER A 535 -27.61 -26.18 -3.35
CA SER A 535 -27.08 -26.12 -1.99
C SER A 535 -26.23 -24.86 -1.79
N TRP A 536 -25.98 -24.49 -0.53
CA TRP A 536 -25.10 -23.37 -0.18
C TRP A 536 -23.72 -23.48 -0.85
N GLY A 537 -23.10 -24.67 -0.81
CA GLY A 537 -21.83 -24.93 -1.49
C GLY A 537 -21.92 -24.74 -3.02
N GLN A 538 -23.01 -25.15 -3.66
CA GLN A 538 -23.20 -24.98 -5.11
C GLN A 538 -23.40 -23.51 -5.52
N VAL A 539 -24.04 -22.69 -4.68
CA VAL A 539 -24.20 -21.25 -4.91
C VAL A 539 -22.85 -20.56 -4.97
N HIS A 540 -21.98 -20.83 -4.00
CA HIS A 540 -20.63 -20.27 -3.98
C HIS A 540 -19.77 -20.84 -5.10
N ALA A 541 -19.88 -22.15 -5.39
CA ALA A 541 -19.16 -22.79 -6.48
C ALA A 541 -19.50 -22.17 -7.85
N SER A 542 -20.72 -21.64 -8.03
CA SER A 542 -21.11 -20.93 -9.26
C SER A 542 -20.33 -19.63 -9.52
N GLY A 543 -19.53 -19.17 -8.56
CA GLY A 543 -18.61 -18.04 -8.67
C GLY A 543 -17.13 -18.40 -8.83
N THR A 544 -16.78 -19.70 -8.86
CA THR A 544 -15.38 -20.20 -8.92
C THR A 544 -14.60 -19.73 -10.15
N GLU A 545 -15.28 -19.55 -11.28
CA GLU A 545 -14.68 -19.10 -12.54
C GLU A 545 -14.69 -17.58 -12.72
N ALA A 546 -14.97 -16.82 -11.65
CA ALA A 546 -14.99 -15.38 -11.73
C ALA A 546 -13.60 -14.86 -12.16
N LYS A 547 -13.56 -14.08 -13.24
CA LYS A 547 -12.33 -13.43 -13.75
C LYS A 547 -11.60 -12.58 -12.72
N SER A 548 -12.25 -12.18 -11.62
CA SER A 548 -11.62 -11.50 -10.49
C SER A 548 -10.67 -12.40 -9.69
N CYS A 549 -10.73 -13.71 -9.88
CA CYS A 549 -9.82 -14.70 -9.32
C CYS A 549 -8.62 -14.99 -10.23
N ASP A 550 -8.57 -14.41 -11.43
CA ASP A 550 -7.42 -14.56 -12.33
C ASP A 550 -6.17 -13.99 -11.64
N ILE A 551 -5.23 -14.88 -11.33
CA ILE A 551 -3.97 -14.48 -10.72
C ILE A 551 -3.15 -13.65 -11.72
N ASN A 552 -2.37 -12.71 -11.20
CA ASN A 552 -1.38 -11.97 -11.99
C ASN A 552 -1.96 -11.08 -13.11
N GLN A 553 -3.21 -10.63 -12.97
CA GLN A 553 -3.81 -9.62 -13.84
C GLN A 553 -3.84 -8.25 -13.18
N ASN A 554 -3.87 -7.21 -14.01
CA ASN A 554 -4.17 -5.89 -13.50
C ASN A 554 -5.68 -5.73 -13.26
N MET A 555 -6.06 -5.12 -12.15
CA MET A 555 -7.43 -4.90 -11.73
C MET A 555 -7.51 -3.71 -10.77
N MET A 556 -8.15 -2.63 -11.19
CA MET A 556 -8.46 -1.45 -10.37
C MET A 556 -9.97 -1.36 -10.13
N GLY A 557 -10.38 -1.12 -8.89
CA GLY A 557 -11.78 -0.93 -8.53
C GLY A 557 -12.09 0.53 -8.22
N PHE A 558 -13.24 1.03 -8.66
CA PHE A 558 -13.73 2.37 -8.33
C PHE A 558 -15.12 2.23 -7.74
N PRO A 559 -15.24 2.11 -6.40
CA PRO A 559 -16.51 1.87 -5.75
C PRO A 559 -17.32 3.15 -5.58
N SER A 560 -18.63 2.99 -5.50
CA SER A 560 -19.59 4.02 -5.10
C SER A 560 -20.79 3.33 -4.45
N SER A 561 -21.03 3.61 -3.18
CA SER A 561 -22.20 3.12 -2.44
C SER A 561 -23.27 4.22 -2.37
N PHE A 562 -24.53 3.87 -2.60
CA PHE A 562 -25.66 4.80 -2.56
C PHE A 562 -27.00 4.13 -2.22
N ARG A 563 -28.05 4.92 -2.02
CA ARG A 563 -29.41 4.44 -1.68
C ARG A 563 -30.28 4.09 -2.88
N ARG A 564 -30.01 4.73 -4.01
CA ARG A 564 -30.85 4.64 -5.22
C ARG A 564 -29.98 4.75 -6.46
N TRP A 565 -30.25 3.92 -7.47
CA TRP A 565 -29.58 4.04 -8.76
C TRP A 565 -30.04 5.31 -9.47
N ASP A 566 -29.09 6.06 -10.04
CA ASP A 566 -29.37 7.13 -11.01
C ASP A 566 -29.17 6.56 -12.42
N ALA A 567 -30.25 6.49 -13.19
CA ALA A 567 -30.23 5.93 -14.55
C ALA A 567 -29.34 6.75 -15.50
N ALA A 568 -29.35 8.08 -15.38
CA ALA A 568 -28.51 8.95 -16.21
C ALA A 568 -27.04 8.83 -15.84
N ALA A 569 -26.72 8.73 -14.55
CA ALA A 569 -25.37 8.42 -14.07
C ALA A 569 -24.88 7.06 -14.59
N LEU A 570 -25.72 6.03 -14.50
CA LEU A 570 -25.35 4.70 -14.97
C LEU A 570 -25.21 4.65 -16.48
N ARG A 571 -25.99 5.42 -17.26
CA ARG A 571 -25.81 5.58 -18.70
C ARG A 571 -24.46 6.20 -19.03
N ARG A 572 -24.08 7.29 -18.36
CA ARG A 572 -22.74 7.89 -18.54
C ARG A 572 -21.63 6.89 -18.21
N ALA A 573 -21.77 6.13 -17.13
CA ALA A 573 -20.83 5.08 -16.78
C ALA A 573 -20.79 3.94 -17.82
N PHE A 574 -21.95 3.54 -18.35
CA PHE A 574 -22.03 2.57 -19.44
C PHE A 574 -21.26 3.05 -20.67
N ASP A 575 -21.44 4.31 -21.07
CA ASP A 575 -20.79 4.88 -22.26
C ASP A 575 -19.27 4.94 -22.08
N LEU A 576 -18.79 5.33 -20.90
CA LEU A 576 -17.37 5.27 -20.54
C LEU A 576 -16.81 3.84 -20.61
N LEU A 577 -17.58 2.83 -20.17
CA LEU A 577 -17.16 1.43 -20.25
C LEU A 577 -17.11 0.97 -21.71
N SER A 578 -18.09 1.37 -22.51
CA SER A 578 -18.14 1.07 -23.94
C SER A 578 -16.93 1.68 -24.66
N GLU A 579 -16.57 2.92 -24.36
CA GLU A 579 -15.37 3.60 -24.87
C GLU A 579 -14.09 2.85 -24.46
N LEU A 580 -13.95 2.50 -23.18
CA LEU A 580 -12.76 1.80 -22.69
C LEU A 580 -12.61 0.41 -23.30
N THR A 581 -13.70 -0.36 -23.33
CA THR A 581 -13.70 -1.76 -23.80
C THR A 581 -13.71 -1.89 -25.33
N ALA A 582 -13.81 -0.78 -26.06
CA ALA A 582 -13.46 -0.71 -27.48
C ALA A 582 -11.98 -1.07 -27.71
N ASP A 583 -11.12 -0.76 -26.75
CA ASP A 583 -9.73 -1.22 -26.71
C ASP A 583 -9.66 -2.65 -26.17
N ALA A 584 -9.19 -3.59 -27.01
CA ALA A 584 -9.07 -5.00 -26.67
C ALA A 584 -8.21 -5.25 -25.41
N THR A 585 -7.31 -4.32 -25.06
CA THR A 585 -6.50 -4.35 -23.84
C THR A 585 -7.36 -4.40 -22.57
N PHE A 586 -8.51 -3.73 -22.60
CA PHE A 586 -9.41 -3.56 -21.45
C PHE A 586 -10.72 -4.32 -21.61
N ALA A 587 -10.85 -5.21 -22.61
CA ALA A 587 -12.11 -5.90 -22.93
C ALA A 587 -12.73 -6.70 -21.77
N SER A 588 -11.94 -7.14 -20.79
CA SER A 588 -12.44 -7.84 -19.59
C SER A 588 -12.88 -6.94 -18.42
N SER A 589 -12.76 -5.61 -18.60
CA SER A 589 -13.24 -4.60 -17.66
C SER A 589 -14.76 -4.62 -17.59
N ARG A 590 -15.31 -4.25 -16.44
CA ARG A 590 -16.75 -4.34 -16.17
C ARG A 590 -17.20 -3.34 -15.12
N ILE A 591 -18.51 -3.11 -15.05
CA ILE A 591 -19.15 -2.44 -13.91
C ILE A 591 -19.97 -3.48 -13.15
N LEU A 592 -19.71 -3.62 -11.86
CA LEU A 592 -20.50 -4.45 -10.95
C LEU A 592 -21.61 -3.59 -10.35
N LEU A 593 -22.84 -4.12 -10.32
CA LEU A 593 -24.00 -3.51 -9.69
C LEU A 593 -24.50 -4.48 -8.63
N GLN A 594 -24.29 -4.17 -7.36
CA GLN A 594 -24.57 -5.10 -6.27
C GLN A 594 -25.67 -4.53 -5.40
N SER A 595 -26.70 -5.32 -5.15
CA SER A 595 -27.76 -4.98 -4.21
C SER A 595 -28.10 -6.19 -3.35
N TYR A 596 -27.94 -6.01 -2.04
CA TYR A 596 -28.15 -7.06 -1.05
C TYR A 596 -29.38 -6.77 -0.20
N GLY A 597 -30.08 -7.79 0.28
CA GLY A 597 -31.01 -7.59 1.40
C GLY A 597 -30.23 -7.03 2.61
N ASN A 598 -30.78 -6.04 3.29
CA ASN A 598 -30.02 -5.23 4.25
C ASN A 598 -30.71 -5.03 5.61
N LYS A 599 -31.86 -5.69 5.87
CA LYS A 599 -32.54 -5.60 7.16
C LYS A 599 -31.60 -5.88 8.33
N GLY A 600 -30.94 -7.04 8.34
CA GLY A 600 -29.99 -7.42 9.40
C GLY A 600 -28.76 -6.50 9.50
N VAL A 601 -28.40 -5.79 8.43
CA VAL A 601 -27.35 -4.76 8.45
C VAL A 601 -27.85 -3.49 9.14
N ARG A 602 -29.10 -3.09 8.87
CA ARG A 602 -29.76 -1.91 9.47
C ARG A 602 -30.13 -2.11 10.93
N ASP A 603 -30.42 -3.34 11.33
CA ASP A 603 -30.74 -3.69 12.73
C ASP A 603 -29.52 -3.54 13.66
N VAL A 604 -28.30 -3.50 13.11
CA VAL A 604 -27.07 -3.26 13.88
C VAL A 604 -26.83 -1.75 14.04
N PRO A 605 -26.72 -1.23 15.28
CA PRO A 605 -26.50 0.19 15.50
C PRO A 605 -25.20 0.70 14.86
N ASP A 606 -25.24 1.92 14.32
CA ASP A 606 -24.07 2.59 13.70
C ASP A 606 -22.86 2.70 14.64
N SER A 607 -23.07 2.69 15.95
CA SER A 607 -22.02 2.75 16.98
C SER A 607 -21.41 1.38 17.32
N ALA A 608 -22.00 0.27 16.87
CA ALA A 608 -21.63 -1.08 17.29
C ALA A 608 -20.21 -1.49 16.85
N ASN A 609 -19.72 -0.94 15.74
CA ASN A 609 -18.37 -1.16 15.22
C ASN A 609 -17.90 -0.02 14.30
N ALA A 610 -16.73 -0.20 13.69
CA ALA A 610 -16.05 0.79 12.85
C ALA A 610 -16.51 0.82 11.39
N VAL A 611 -17.42 -0.07 10.96
CA VAL A 611 -18.01 0.02 9.61
C VAL A 611 -18.72 1.36 9.48
N ALA A 612 -18.48 2.08 8.38
CA ALA A 612 -19.08 3.38 8.16
C ALA A 612 -20.62 3.29 8.18
N PRO A 613 -21.33 4.21 8.86
CA PRO A 613 -22.79 4.28 8.82
C PRO A 613 -23.36 4.36 7.41
N GLU A 614 -22.64 5.06 6.53
CA GLU A 614 -22.99 5.19 5.12
C GLU A 614 -23.07 3.82 4.44
N GLU A 615 -22.09 2.92 4.65
CA GLU A 615 -22.14 1.56 4.12
C GLU A 615 -23.33 0.75 4.66
N ARG A 616 -23.76 1.01 5.90
CA ARG A 616 -24.96 0.35 6.47
C ARG A 616 -26.25 0.86 5.84
N ARG A 617 -26.30 2.16 5.53
CA ARG A 617 -27.51 2.84 5.03
C ARG A 617 -27.66 2.71 3.52
N TYR A 618 -26.56 2.58 2.79
CA TYR A 618 -26.51 2.43 1.34
C TYR A 618 -26.56 0.95 0.96
N ASN A 619 -27.67 0.51 0.37
CA ASN A 619 -27.90 -0.88 -0.03
C ASN A 619 -27.38 -1.23 -1.43
N LEU A 620 -26.99 -0.21 -2.19
CA LEU A 620 -26.51 -0.35 -3.56
C LEU A 620 -25.02 -0.04 -3.60
N LEU A 621 -24.26 -0.96 -4.18
CA LEU A 621 -22.82 -0.84 -4.37
C LEU A 621 -22.51 -0.99 -5.85
N LEU A 622 -22.04 0.10 -6.45
CA LEU A 622 -21.43 0.09 -7.77
C LEU A 622 -19.91 -0.09 -7.62
N ALA A 623 -19.30 -0.93 -8.44
CA ALA A 623 -17.84 -0.99 -8.55
C ALA A 623 -17.42 -1.13 -10.01
N ALA A 624 -16.84 -0.07 -10.59
CA ALA A 624 -16.15 -0.20 -11.87
C ALA A 624 -14.84 -0.95 -11.65
N THR A 625 -14.67 -2.10 -12.30
CA THR A 625 -13.51 -2.98 -12.18
C THR A 625 -12.78 -3.01 -13.52
N LEU A 626 -11.70 -2.24 -13.61
CA LEU A 626 -10.92 -2.07 -14.82
C LEU A 626 -9.76 -3.06 -14.83
N THR A 627 -9.68 -3.90 -15.84
CA THR A 627 -8.68 -4.98 -15.91
C THR A 627 -7.89 -4.96 -17.20
N TRP A 628 -6.59 -5.25 -17.12
CA TRP A 628 -5.70 -5.37 -18.27
C TRP A 628 -4.51 -6.29 -17.97
N ARG A 629 -3.69 -6.58 -18.97
CA ARG A 629 -2.48 -7.41 -18.82
C ARG A 629 -1.19 -6.62 -19.11
N GLY A 630 -0.10 -7.05 -18.47
CA GLY A 630 1.25 -6.48 -18.64
C GLY A 630 1.56 -5.31 -17.71
N GLU A 631 2.84 -4.97 -17.58
CA GLU A 631 3.31 -3.82 -16.80
C GLU A 631 3.60 -2.66 -17.74
N ASP A 632 2.73 -1.65 -17.72
CA ASP A 632 2.78 -0.53 -18.65
C ASP A 632 2.18 0.71 -17.98
N GLN A 633 3.01 1.76 -17.86
CA GLN A 633 2.62 3.01 -17.22
C GLN A 633 1.56 3.76 -18.03
N VAL A 634 1.53 3.62 -19.36
CA VAL A 634 0.52 4.23 -20.22
C VAL A 634 -0.83 3.57 -20.00
N LYS A 635 -0.86 2.23 -19.95
CA LYS A 635 -2.11 1.49 -19.65
C LYS A 635 -2.61 1.79 -18.25
N LEU A 636 -1.71 1.89 -17.26
CA LEU A 636 -2.06 2.29 -15.90
C LEU A 636 -2.65 3.71 -15.85
N ALA A 637 -2.02 4.67 -16.54
CA ALA A 637 -2.51 6.04 -16.60
C ALA A 637 -3.90 6.10 -17.25
N LYS A 638 -4.10 5.37 -18.36
CA LYS A 638 -5.40 5.26 -19.03
C LYS A 638 -6.46 4.63 -18.12
N ALA A 639 -6.16 3.53 -17.46
CA ALA A 639 -7.08 2.90 -16.51
C ALA A 639 -7.47 3.85 -15.37
N ARG A 640 -6.51 4.59 -14.81
CA ARG A 640 -6.77 5.56 -13.76
C ARG A 640 -7.64 6.72 -14.22
N ASP A 641 -7.36 7.27 -15.40
CA ASP A 641 -8.17 8.35 -15.98
C ASP A 641 -9.65 7.92 -16.15
N PHE A 642 -9.86 6.77 -16.81
CA PHE A 642 -11.21 6.23 -16.99
C PHE A 642 -11.90 5.92 -15.68
N GLY A 643 -11.19 5.33 -14.72
CA GLY A 643 -11.77 5.02 -13.42
C GLY A 643 -12.14 6.25 -12.60
N ASN A 644 -11.34 7.32 -12.65
CA ASN A 644 -11.68 8.60 -12.04
C ASN A 644 -12.91 9.23 -12.72
N ARG A 645 -12.98 9.19 -14.06
CA ARG A 645 -14.16 9.64 -14.82
C ARG A 645 -15.41 8.83 -14.42
N MET A 646 -15.28 7.52 -14.25
CA MET A 646 -16.36 6.65 -13.76
C MET A 646 -16.84 7.09 -12.38
N GLN A 647 -15.93 7.21 -11.42
CA GLN A 647 -16.26 7.59 -10.05
C GLN A 647 -16.92 8.97 -9.97
N ASN A 648 -16.49 9.92 -10.82
CA ASN A 648 -17.09 11.25 -10.92
C ASN A 648 -18.53 11.23 -11.47
N VAL A 649 -18.87 10.30 -12.36
CA VAL A 649 -20.24 10.22 -12.90
C VAL A 649 -21.17 9.35 -12.07
N THR A 650 -20.63 8.49 -11.19
CA THR A 650 -21.38 7.55 -10.34
C THR A 650 -21.52 8.03 -8.90
N THR A 651 -21.88 9.29 -8.69
CA THR A 651 -22.23 9.83 -7.36
C THR A 651 -23.70 9.57 -7.02
N GLY A 652 -24.02 9.49 -5.72
CA GLY A 652 -25.41 9.47 -5.27
C GLY A 652 -26.16 10.73 -5.70
N ALA A 653 -27.50 10.66 -5.73
CA ALA A 653 -28.36 11.81 -6.06
C ALA A 653 -28.20 13.00 -5.09
N ASP A 654 -27.66 12.77 -3.90
CA ASP A 654 -27.31 13.77 -2.88
C ASP A 654 -25.94 14.42 -3.15
N GLY A 655 -25.24 14.02 -4.22
CA GLY A 655 -23.89 14.49 -4.55
C GLY A 655 -22.81 13.98 -3.60
N LEU A 656 -23.15 13.11 -2.65
CA LEU A 656 -22.23 12.55 -1.69
C LEU A 656 -21.67 11.23 -2.19
N HIS A 657 -20.37 11.04 -2.03
CA HIS A 657 -19.66 9.82 -2.41
C HIS A 657 -19.28 8.99 -1.17
N HIS A 658 -19.56 7.70 -1.18
CA HIS A 658 -19.06 6.77 -0.18
C HIS A 658 -18.39 5.61 -0.89
N SER A 659 -17.22 5.22 -0.41
CA SER A 659 -16.43 4.13 -0.95
C SER A 659 -16.36 2.98 0.03
N TYR A 660 -16.87 1.84 -0.40
CA TYR A 660 -16.66 0.61 0.31
C TYR A 660 -15.15 0.29 0.41
N LEU A 661 -14.64 0.26 1.65
CA LEU A 661 -13.21 0.12 1.98
C LEU A 661 -12.52 -0.99 1.17
N ASN A 662 -13.17 -2.16 1.07
CA ASN A 662 -12.54 -3.33 0.46
C ASN A 662 -12.38 -3.22 -1.07
N TYR A 663 -13.03 -2.24 -1.70
CA TYR A 663 -12.93 -1.95 -3.13
C TYR A 663 -12.18 -0.64 -3.42
N ALA A 664 -11.81 0.11 -2.38
CA ALA A 664 -11.13 1.39 -2.50
C ALA A 664 -9.75 1.26 -3.19
N GLN A 665 -9.24 2.37 -3.72
CA GLN A 665 -7.91 2.48 -4.34
C GLN A 665 -6.87 3.14 -3.44
N GLY A 666 -7.33 3.80 -2.37
CA GLY A 666 -6.52 4.54 -1.41
C GLY A 666 -6.22 5.99 -1.83
N HIS A 667 -6.97 6.53 -2.79
CA HIS A 667 -6.99 7.99 -3.10
C HIS A 667 -8.24 8.69 -2.54
N GLU A 668 -9.22 7.92 -2.07
CA GLU A 668 -10.43 8.40 -1.42
C GLU A 668 -10.10 9.21 -0.16
N ALA A 669 -10.99 10.14 0.19
CA ALA A 669 -10.89 10.85 1.45
C ALA A 669 -11.19 9.90 2.62
N VAL A 670 -10.66 10.21 3.81
CA VAL A 670 -10.83 9.36 5.01
C VAL A 670 -12.30 9.25 5.38
N GLU A 671 -13.04 10.34 5.29
CA GLU A 671 -14.48 10.44 5.54
C GLU A 671 -15.33 9.72 4.48
N GLU A 672 -14.83 9.55 3.26
CA GLU A 672 -15.52 8.80 2.20
C GLU A 672 -15.47 7.30 2.48
N VAL A 673 -14.54 6.82 3.30
CA VAL A 673 -14.35 5.40 3.58
C VAL A 673 -14.76 5.02 5.01
N TYR A 674 -14.38 5.82 5.99
CA TYR A 674 -14.65 5.56 7.42
C TYR A 674 -15.88 6.30 7.97
N GLY A 675 -16.60 6.99 7.09
CA GLY A 675 -17.81 7.73 7.39
C GLY A 675 -17.54 9.19 7.77
N ARG A 676 -18.56 10.05 7.61
CA ARG A 676 -18.43 11.51 7.74
C ARG A 676 -18.39 12.06 9.17
N ASP A 677 -18.65 11.20 10.14
CA ASP A 677 -18.60 11.57 11.55
C ASP A 677 -17.14 11.69 12.03
N TRP A 678 -16.70 12.93 12.23
CA TRP A 678 -15.35 13.22 12.73
C TRP A 678 -15.09 12.69 14.14
N GLY A 679 -16.11 12.45 14.96
CA GLY A 679 -15.97 11.78 16.25
C GLY A 679 -15.51 10.32 16.08
N ARG A 680 -16.11 9.60 15.11
CA ARG A 680 -15.70 8.24 14.72
C ARG A 680 -14.29 8.21 14.17
N ILE A 681 -13.94 9.10 13.25
CA ILE A 681 -12.57 9.22 12.72
C ILE A 681 -11.57 9.53 13.84
N GLY A 682 -11.95 10.43 14.76
CA GLY A 682 -11.17 10.75 15.95
C GLY A 682 -10.91 9.52 16.83
N ARG A 683 -11.94 8.69 17.06
CA ARG A 683 -11.82 7.42 17.78
C ARG A 683 -10.88 6.45 17.06
N LEU A 684 -11.05 6.26 15.76
CA LEU A 684 -10.19 5.39 14.94
C LEU A 684 -8.72 5.82 15.00
N ARG A 685 -8.44 7.12 14.89
CA ARG A 685 -7.09 7.68 15.06
C ARG A 685 -6.56 7.51 16.48
N GLY A 686 -7.43 7.60 17.48
CA GLY A 686 -7.10 7.29 18.88
C GLY A 686 -6.64 5.85 19.06
N LEU A 687 -7.38 4.89 18.50
CA LEU A 687 -7.01 3.48 18.48
C LEU A 687 -5.69 3.25 17.74
N LYS A 688 -5.51 3.93 16.60
CA LYS A 688 -4.25 3.86 15.84
C LYS A 688 -3.06 4.30 16.69
N ARG A 689 -3.17 5.44 17.40
CA ARG A 689 -2.11 5.90 18.32
C ARG A 689 -1.83 4.92 19.46
N ARG A 690 -2.85 4.21 19.95
CA ARG A 690 -2.70 3.24 21.05
C ARG A 690 -2.05 1.93 20.58
N PHE A 691 -2.52 1.34 19.49
CA PHE A 691 -2.14 -0.01 19.06
C PHE A 691 -1.05 -0.04 17.98
N ASP A 692 -0.84 1.07 17.26
CA ASP A 692 0.19 1.22 16.24
C ASP A 692 0.70 2.67 16.13
N PRO A 693 1.35 3.21 17.19
CA PRO A 693 1.82 4.59 17.22
C PRO A 693 2.86 4.93 16.15
N LEU A 694 3.56 3.92 15.63
CA LEU A 694 4.61 4.08 14.61
C LEU A 694 4.09 3.82 13.19
N ASN A 695 2.78 3.63 13.02
CA ASN A 695 2.13 3.37 11.75
C ASN A 695 2.77 2.20 10.96
N ARG A 696 3.11 1.11 11.64
CA ARG A 696 3.63 -0.13 11.04
C ARG A 696 2.61 -0.77 10.09
N PHE A 697 1.32 -0.67 10.42
CA PHE A 697 0.19 -1.08 9.58
C PHE A 697 -0.36 0.12 8.77
N GLY A 698 0.50 0.79 8.00
CA GLY A 698 0.17 2.03 7.29
C GLY A 698 -0.10 1.88 5.78
N PHE A 699 -0.26 0.64 5.29
CA PHE A 699 -0.30 0.36 3.84
C PHE A 699 -1.70 0.16 3.26
N TYR A 700 -2.73 -0.05 4.08
CA TYR A 700 -4.10 -0.33 3.63
C TYR A 700 -5.05 0.72 4.22
N MET A 701 -5.43 1.71 3.40
CA MET A 701 -6.25 2.88 3.78
C MET A 701 -5.85 3.47 5.16
N PRO A 702 -4.66 4.08 5.26
CA PRO A 702 -4.11 4.51 6.55
C PRO A 702 -4.94 5.62 7.24
N LEU A 703 -5.05 5.54 8.57
CA LEU A 703 -5.80 6.45 9.46
C LEU A 703 -4.99 7.63 10.03
#